data_AF-A0A1H9T425-F1
#
_entry.id   AF-A0A1H9T425-F1
#
_cell.length_a   1.000
_cell.length_b   1.000
_cell.length_c   1.000
_cell.angle_alpha   90.00
_cell.angle_beta   90.00
_cell.angle_gamma   90.00
#
_symmetry.space_group_name_H-M   'P 1'
#
loop_
_entity.id
_entity.type
_entity.pdbx_description
1 polymer ?
#
loop_
_entity_poly.entity_id
_entity_poly.type
_entity_poly.pdbx_seq_one_letter_code
_entity_poly.pdbx_strand_id
1 'polypeptide(L)'
;MQFDIAIDGNEAFRIEPGATGPYETVLGAEVWRVTADGAEQTDLDPLQGHVSDERLVLLRELPPLPGAWPQYPSLGPGDMMPRTNTSIAGQVEEALVALAPEGLQQIDLHCRALGRHMEVEATVTVDGTTRAWAPPVMVSQWLHRQRLRDFRNSLGTWFTASFTFVSGGETTRRFLIEGRPEWLVETDVVQHAADELRLLPRRPEAVPDWMWQAAGKIQQWGRVKSWDPLPETPPELELVRAFDVVEDGRGVWYRPMVGAREHDLLLRYLESAPVVLSSRGSANDLVSGAERVVPLAFRTDGRWVWPESVAYYLREHEIPPSMALVDHIRQHRYELPAVTENAKARAAALAMGRPFNENQIDAAFRKALEPLRLVITRVQTSPRFYSLDGHRDRAWCLVRDGDWYEVYWAEGELKERRERFADVRNAVTYLTGQLIENQDRLRFEIDEELPAWQSPYQVISEQDPQLNTMTGIRLTKVEDLWVHRYGDPDGNLAYETEIPSDREHYLYRLKGPWTLITAVTAEGVRAYVLPDRFTAFPDYIDDFTLHPGLPPLTDAMREQARRQVPDAWLWCADPEVNPNYIEGIPDATLFGAFAVGEDGEFTGETYLNPNYRPGPQRRGFPEPLADLDVTLGYVACGWAPQHRLLTATLDATLIAETDGQGNLRIGVTQDGRRFLAVWTAPGHLPQDAASPMQTTGRELVPVLAGTLLLINPGGQLGVELPGDDLIAALDR
;
A
#
# COMPACT_ATOMS: atom_id res chain seq x y z
N MET A 1 -5.71 23.25 -9.42
CA MET A 1 -6.93 22.48 -9.11
C MET A 1 -7.77 23.33 -8.16
N GLN A 2 -8.81 23.93 -8.70
CA GLN A 2 -9.80 24.70 -7.96
C GLN A 2 -10.71 23.64 -7.34
N PHE A 3 -10.62 23.46 -6.02
CA PHE A 3 -11.43 22.49 -5.30
C PHE A 3 -12.80 23.13 -5.11
N ASP A 4 -13.77 22.71 -5.93
CA ASP A 4 -15.18 22.96 -5.69
C ASP A 4 -15.57 22.17 -4.43
N ILE A 5 -15.40 22.79 -3.28
CA ILE A 5 -16.12 22.40 -2.07
C ILE A 5 -17.57 22.64 -2.46
N ALA A 6 -18.32 21.57 -2.69
CA ALA A 6 -19.77 21.62 -2.88
C ALA A 6 -20.39 22.14 -1.56
N ILE A 7 -20.37 23.45 -1.38
CA ILE A 7 -21.33 24.16 -0.55
C ILE A 7 -22.53 24.34 -1.47
N ASP A 8 -23.19 23.24 -1.83
CA ASP A 8 -24.49 23.33 -2.46
C ASP A 8 -25.47 23.72 -1.36
N GLY A 9 -25.61 25.04 -1.17
CA GLY A 9 -26.51 25.65 -0.20
C GLY A 9 -28.00 25.41 -0.49
N ASN A 10 -28.32 24.44 -1.34
CA ASN A 10 -29.67 24.19 -1.83
C ASN A 10 -30.09 22.71 -1.83
N GLU A 11 -29.23 21.76 -1.43
CA GLU A 11 -29.59 20.33 -1.31
C GLU A 11 -29.73 19.82 0.13
N ALA A 12 -29.54 20.66 1.15
CA ALA A 12 -29.76 20.30 2.57
C ALA A 12 -31.25 20.15 2.97
N PHE A 13 -32.17 20.29 2.01
CA PHE A 13 -33.61 20.40 2.27
C PHE A 13 -34.42 19.40 1.45
N ARG A 14 -34.18 18.13 1.71
CA ARG A 14 -35.28 17.18 1.86
C ARG A 14 -35.07 16.50 3.20
N ILE A 15 -36.08 16.55 4.06
CA ILE A 15 -36.28 15.46 5.02
C ILE A 15 -36.55 14.25 4.12
N GLU A 16 -35.49 13.59 3.65
CA GLU A 16 -35.65 12.23 3.17
C GLU A 16 -36.20 11.43 4.36
N PRO A 17 -37.17 10.52 4.14
CA PRO A 17 -37.58 9.57 5.15
C PRO A 17 -36.36 8.68 5.50
N GLY A 18 -35.51 9.16 6.42
CA GLY A 18 -34.17 8.61 6.63
C GLY A 18 -33.22 9.48 7.46
N ALA A 19 -33.51 10.76 7.72
CA ALA A 19 -32.72 11.57 8.66
C ALA A 19 -32.97 11.14 10.12
N THR A 20 -32.36 10.04 10.52
CA THR A 20 -32.52 9.33 11.79
C THR A 20 -31.61 9.89 12.88
N GLY A 21 -31.89 11.10 13.35
CA GLY A 21 -31.47 11.47 14.71
C GLY A 21 -32.40 10.80 15.72
N PRO A 22 -31.94 10.04 16.72
CA PRO A 22 -32.81 9.29 17.65
C PRO A 22 -33.79 10.16 18.48
N TYR A 23 -33.71 11.48 18.38
CA TYR A 23 -34.50 12.44 19.17
C TYR A 23 -35.45 13.32 18.34
N GLU A 24 -35.45 13.18 17.01
CA GLU A 24 -36.33 13.96 16.11
C GLU A 24 -37.11 13.08 15.13
N THR A 25 -37.02 11.76 15.26
CA THR A 25 -37.74 10.83 14.40
C THR A 25 -39.22 10.82 14.71
N VAL A 26 -40.03 10.81 13.66
CA VAL A 26 -41.45 10.45 13.71
C VAL A 26 -41.64 8.92 13.81
N LEU A 27 -40.56 8.17 13.61
CA LEU A 27 -40.49 6.72 13.75
C LEU A 27 -40.88 6.30 15.18
N GLY A 28 -41.61 5.18 15.30
CA GLY A 28 -42.06 4.65 16.59
C GLY A 28 -43.29 5.34 17.18
N ALA A 29 -44.00 6.15 16.38
CA ALA A 29 -45.30 6.70 16.77
C ALA A 29 -46.43 5.72 16.41
N GLU A 30 -47.40 5.59 17.32
CA GLU A 30 -48.51 4.65 17.22
C GLU A 30 -49.77 5.26 17.84
N VAL A 31 -50.94 4.90 17.33
CA VAL A 31 -52.22 5.29 17.93
C VAL A 31 -52.81 4.07 18.63
N TRP A 32 -53.12 4.23 19.91
CA TRP A 32 -53.67 3.19 20.78
C TRP A 32 -55.09 3.54 21.20
N ARG A 33 -55.96 2.53 21.23
CA ARG A 33 -57.29 2.60 21.83
C ARG A 33 -57.20 2.13 23.28
N VAL A 34 -57.76 2.90 24.21
CA VAL A 34 -57.77 2.57 25.65
C VAL A 34 -59.19 2.22 26.09
N THR A 35 -59.35 1.00 26.59
CA THR A 35 -60.63 0.47 27.10
C THR A 35 -60.53 0.13 28.58
N ALA A 36 -61.62 -0.36 29.18
CA ALA A 36 -61.62 -0.85 30.57
C ALA A 36 -60.76 -2.11 30.75
N ASP A 37 -60.58 -2.91 29.69
CA ASP A 37 -59.87 -4.19 29.72
C ASP A 37 -58.36 -4.04 29.38
N GLY A 38 -57.93 -2.87 28.92
CA GLY A 38 -56.55 -2.57 28.55
C GLY A 38 -56.43 -1.64 27.34
N ALA A 39 -55.18 -1.40 26.92
CA ALA A 39 -54.87 -0.63 25.72
C ALA A 39 -54.50 -1.58 24.56
N GLU A 40 -54.99 -1.27 23.36
CA GLU A 40 -54.67 -2.01 22.12
C GLU A 40 -54.19 -1.07 21.01
N GLN A 41 -53.19 -1.50 20.25
CA GLN A 41 -52.69 -0.73 19.11
C GLN A 41 -53.72 -0.75 17.96
N THR A 42 -53.92 0.41 17.34
CA THR A 42 -54.80 0.57 16.17
C THR A 42 -54.01 0.58 14.86
N ASP A 43 -54.71 0.51 13.72
CA ASP A 43 -54.15 0.67 12.37
C ASP A 43 -54.20 2.12 11.86
N LEU A 44 -54.59 3.08 12.71
CA LEU A 44 -54.68 4.50 12.37
C LEU A 44 -53.29 5.08 12.11
N ASP A 45 -53.16 5.85 11.01
CA ASP A 45 -51.91 6.52 10.64
C ASP A 45 -51.57 7.64 11.64
N PRO A 46 -50.49 7.53 12.43
CA PRO A 46 -50.10 8.54 13.43
C PRO A 46 -49.67 9.88 12.82
N LEU A 47 -49.42 9.94 11.51
CA LEU A 47 -49.11 11.20 10.82
C LEU A 47 -50.34 12.10 10.68
N GLN A 48 -51.54 11.53 10.80
CA GLN A 48 -52.82 12.24 10.64
C GLN A 48 -53.51 12.42 12.00
N GLY A 49 -54.39 13.44 12.09
CA GLY A 49 -55.25 13.64 13.24
C GLY A 49 -56.54 12.83 13.12
N HIS A 50 -56.91 12.08 14.16
CA HIS A 50 -58.11 11.22 14.17
C HIS A 50 -59.05 11.58 15.31
N VAL A 51 -60.32 11.80 15.00
CA VAL A 51 -61.37 12.05 16.00
C VAL A 51 -62.20 10.78 16.17
N SER A 52 -62.45 10.38 17.41
CA SER A 52 -63.19 9.15 17.72
C SER A 52 -64.11 9.35 18.93
N ASP A 53 -65.17 8.55 19.01
CA ASP A 53 -66.01 8.43 20.21
C ASP A 53 -65.32 7.54 21.27
N GLU A 54 -64.32 6.75 20.86
CA GLU A 54 -63.51 5.90 21.74
C GLU A 54 -62.27 6.66 22.23
N ARG A 55 -61.81 6.34 23.44
CA ARG A 55 -60.61 6.98 24.02
C ARG A 55 -59.35 6.54 23.25
N LEU A 56 -58.68 7.51 22.62
CA LEU A 56 -57.44 7.29 21.89
C LEU A 56 -56.24 7.95 22.59
N VAL A 57 -55.07 7.35 22.43
CA VAL A 57 -53.78 7.87 22.90
C VAL A 57 -52.78 7.77 21.76
N LEU A 58 -52.11 8.88 21.46
CA LEU A 58 -50.92 8.86 20.62
C LEU A 58 -49.72 8.50 21.50
N LEU A 59 -49.09 7.36 21.21
CA LEU A 59 -47.84 6.93 21.83
C LEU A 59 -46.69 7.25 20.88
N ARG A 60 -45.60 7.80 21.42
CA ARG A 60 -44.31 7.92 20.73
C ARG A 60 -43.20 7.32 21.58
N GLU A 61 -42.49 6.36 21.00
CA GLU A 61 -41.33 5.75 21.64
C GLU A 61 -40.07 5.95 20.80
N LEU A 62 -39.04 6.58 21.40
CA LEU A 62 -37.73 6.76 20.73
C LEU A 62 -36.94 5.45 20.75
N PRO A 63 -36.02 5.22 19.78
CA PRO A 63 -35.18 4.04 19.77
C PRO A 63 -34.42 3.79 21.09
N PRO A 64 -34.09 2.52 21.41
CA PRO A 64 -33.25 2.21 22.55
C PRO A 64 -31.88 2.91 22.45
N LEU A 65 -31.40 3.43 23.59
CA LEU A 65 -30.09 4.07 23.66
C LEU A 65 -29.00 2.99 23.68
N PRO A 66 -28.00 3.03 22.78
CA PRO A 66 -26.92 2.05 22.79
C PRO A 66 -26.07 2.21 24.06
N GLY A 67 -25.60 1.09 24.63
CA GLY A 67 -24.86 1.06 25.89
C GLY A 67 -25.76 1.23 27.13
N ALA A 68 -25.30 0.77 28.30
CA ALA A 68 -26.19 0.49 29.45
C ALA A 68 -26.12 1.50 30.62
N TRP A 69 -25.42 2.63 30.49
CA TRP A 69 -24.96 3.37 31.69
C TRP A 69 -25.32 4.86 31.69
N PRO A 70 -26.11 5.33 32.67
CA PRO A 70 -26.22 6.76 32.95
C PRO A 70 -24.88 7.27 33.49
N GLN A 71 -24.18 8.11 32.72
CA GLN A 71 -23.05 8.90 33.21
C GLN A 71 -23.61 10.24 33.69
N TYR A 72 -23.70 10.41 35.01
CA TYR A 72 -24.12 11.69 35.58
C TYR A 72 -22.97 12.68 35.46
N PRO A 73 -23.13 13.82 34.74
CA PRO A 73 -22.17 14.90 34.86
C PRO A 73 -22.06 15.30 36.33
N SER A 74 -20.84 15.63 36.78
CA SER A 74 -20.62 16.17 38.12
C SER A 74 -21.14 17.61 38.17
N LEU A 75 -22.46 17.75 38.28
CA LEU A 75 -23.18 19.02 38.39
C LEU A 75 -22.92 19.57 39.79
N GLY A 76 -21.96 20.50 39.90
CA GLY A 76 -21.61 21.11 41.18
C GLY A 76 -22.73 22.01 41.70
N PRO A 77 -22.79 22.28 43.02
CA PRO A 77 -23.65 23.33 43.56
C PRO A 77 -23.30 24.68 42.92
N GLY A 78 -24.30 25.41 42.42
CA GLY A 78 -24.12 26.77 41.88
C GLY A 78 -23.90 26.90 40.37
N ASP A 79 -23.90 25.81 39.58
CA ASP A 79 -23.98 25.90 38.12
C ASP A 79 -25.19 26.76 37.69
N MET A 80 -24.90 27.92 37.10
CA MET A 80 -25.92 28.80 36.54
C MET A 80 -26.33 28.29 35.15
N MET A 81 -27.62 28.46 34.80
CA MET A 81 -28.05 28.22 33.42
C MET A 81 -27.48 29.29 32.49
N PRO A 82 -27.17 28.93 31.23
CA PRO A 82 -26.85 29.87 30.17
C PRO A 82 -27.91 30.96 30.03
N ARG A 83 -27.51 32.15 29.55
CA ARG A 83 -28.34 33.36 29.52
C ARG A 83 -29.43 33.30 28.44
N THR A 84 -29.30 32.43 27.45
CA THR A 84 -30.10 32.40 26.22
C THR A 84 -31.16 31.28 26.19
N ASN A 85 -32.01 31.16 27.23
CA ASN A 85 -33.17 30.27 27.18
C ASN A 85 -34.47 31.00 26.78
N THR A 86 -34.69 31.19 25.47
CA THR A 86 -35.97 31.68 24.92
C THR A 86 -37.07 30.62 25.05
N SER A 87 -38.24 31.03 25.56
CA SER A 87 -39.44 30.18 25.62
C SER A 87 -40.05 29.98 24.24
N ILE A 88 -40.51 28.76 23.95
CA ILE A 88 -41.19 28.41 22.70
C ILE A 88 -42.69 28.14 22.88
N ALA A 89 -43.25 28.44 24.06
CA ALA A 89 -44.60 28.01 24.40
C ALA A 89 -45.70 28.64 23.49
N GLY A 90 -45.45 29.83 22.92
CA GLY A 90 -46.34 30.43 21.92
C GLY A 90 -46.33 29.68 20.59
N GLN A 91 -45.15 29.26 20.11
CA GLN A 91 -45.02 28.46 18.88
C GLN A 91 -45.70 27.09 19.01
N VAL A 92 -45.60 26.48 20.19
CA VAL A 92 -46.26 25.21 20.49
C VAL A 92 -47.77 25.37 20.43
N GLU A 93 -48.32 26.46 21.00
CA GLU A 93 -49.75 26.78 20.92
C GLU A 93 -50.22 27.03 19.48
N GLU A 94 -49.51 27.86 18.72
CA GLU A 94 -49.82 28.10 17.31
C GLU A 94 -49.82 26.80 16.50
N ALA A 95 -48.84 25.92 16.73
CA ALA A 95 -48.77 24.62 16.06
C ALA A 95 -49.90 23.66 16.47
N LEU A 96 -50.25 23.61 17.76
CA LEU A 96 -51.36 22.81 18.27
C LEU A 96 -52.69 23.22 17.65
N VAL A 97 -52.97 24.53 17.60
CA VAL A 97 -54.19 25.08 17.00
C VAL A 97 -54.21 24.84 15.49
N ALA A 98 -53.08 25.03 14.80
CA ALA A 98 -52.99 24.81 13.36
C ALA A 98 -53.19 23.33 12.94
N LEU A 99 -52.87 22.38 13.83
CA LEU A 99 -53.01 20.94 13.59
C LEU A 99 -54.36 20.37 14.06
N ALA A 100 -55.19 21.18 14.71
CA ALA A 100 -56.48 20.76 15.22
C ALA A 100 -57.54 20.65 14.11
N PRO A 101 -58.64 19.90 14.34
CA PRO A 101 -59.72 19.80 13.35
C PRO A 101 -60.37 21.16 13.03
N GLU A 102 -60.90 21.31 11.81
CA GLU A 102 -61.66 22.50 11.42
C GLU A 102 -62.88 22.71 12.34
N GLY A 103 -63.21 23.97 12.63
CA GLY A 103 -64.33 24.31 13.52
C GLY A 103 -64.03 24.18 15.02
N LEU A 104 -62.76 24.06 15.40
CA LEU A 104 -62.32 23.93 16.78
C LEU A 104 -62.88 25.02 17.71
N GLN A 105 -63.52 24.59 18.80
CA GLN A 105 -63.95 25.43 19.92
C GLN A 105 -63.04 25.28 21.13
N GLN A 106 -62.63 24.05 21.47
CA GLN A 106 -61.79 23.76 22.63
C GLN A 106 -60.92 22.53 22.41
N ILE A 107 -59.69 22.54 22.93
CA ILE A 107 -58.81 21.36 23.06
C ILE A 107 -58.49 21.18 24.54
N ASP A 108 -58.66 19.98 25.05
CA ASP A 108 -58.08 19.54 26.32
C ASP A 108 -57.06 18.45 26.04
N LEU A 109 -55.79 18.70 26.37
CA LEU A 109 -54.68 17.81 26.06
C LEU A 109 -53.88 17.48 27.32
N HIS A 110 -53.57 16.21 27.49
CA HIS A 110 -52.73 15.66 28.55
C HIS A 110 -51.56 14.88 27.95
N CYS A 111 -50.35 15.39 28.15
CA CYS A 111 -49.10 14.76 27.74
C CYS A 111 -48.40 14.15 28.95
N ARG A 112 -47.96 12.89 28.85
CA ARG A 112 -47.14 12.19 29.84
C ARG A 112 -45.83 11.81 29.17
N ALA A 113 -44.68 12.12 29.76
CA ALA A 113 -43.40 11.93 29.10
C ALA A 113 -42.27 11.57 30.09
N LEU A 114 -41.52 10.52 29.75
CA LEU A 114 -40.36 10.08 30.52
C LEU A 114 -39.35 9.39 29.60
N GLY A 115 -38.14 9.95 29.52
CA GLY A 115 -37.05 9.41 28.72
C GLY A 115 -37.45 9.30 27.25
N ARG A 116 -37.53 8.05 26.77
CA ARG A 116 -37.92 7.74 25.39
C ARG A 116 -39.43 7.59 25.18
N HIS A 117 -40.25 7.53 26.23
CA HIS A 117 -41.68 7.22 26.15
C HIS A 117 -42.53 8.48 26.34
N MET A 118 -43.46 8.73 25.41
CA MET A 118 -44.37 9.88 25.45
C MET A 118 -45.78 9.49 25.02
N GLU A 119 -46.77 9.74 25.87
CA GLU A 119 -48.19 9.54 25.57
C GLU A 119 -48.90 10.90 25.51
N VAL A 120 -49.71 11.10 24.46
CA VAL A 120 -50.56 12.27 24.29
C VAL A 120 -52.00 11.81 24.20
N GLU A 121 -52.79 12.22 25.17
CA GLU A 121 -54.24 12.03 25.24
C GLU A 121 -54.91 13.38 25.04
N ALA A 122 -55.89 13.48 24.14
CA ALA A 122 -56.60 14.73 23.94
C ALA A 122 -58.08 14.53 23.65
N THR A 123 -58.87 15.56 23.94
CA THR A 123 -60.24 15.72 23.47
C THR A 123 -60.39 17.05 22.76
N VAL A 124 -61.27 17.08 21.76
CA VAL A 124 -61.61 18.30 21.01
C VAL A 124 -63.11 18.53 21.06
N THR A 125 -63.50 19.79 21.21
CA THR A 125 -64.89 20.23 21.05
C THR A 125 -65.02 20.92 19.70
N VAL A 126 -65.84 20.33 18.82
CA VAL A 126 -66.18 20.88 17.49
C VAL A 126 -67.70 20.88 17.40
N ASP A 127 -68.28 21.99 16.94
CA ASP A 127 -69.74 22.17 16.83
C ASP A 127 -70.51 21.80 18.12
N GLY A 128 -69.95 22.11 19.29
CA GLY A 128 -70.54 21.81 20.60
C GLY A 128 -70.47 20.35 21.06
N THR A 129 -69.87 19.44 20.26
CA THR A 129 -69.69 18.03 20.63
C THR A 129 -68.24 17.77 21.01
N THR A 130 -68.00 17.17 22.18
CA THR A 130 -66.66 16.79 22.64
C THR A 130 -66.37 15.33 22.31
N ARG A 131 -65.25 15.06 21.65
CA ARG A 131 -64.80 13.71 21.26
C ARG A 131 -63.32 13.52 21.58
N ALA A 132 -62.90 12.26 21.67
CA ALA A 132 -61.49 11.93 21.76
C ALA A 132 -60.78 12.30 20.47
N TRP A 133 -59.54 12.74 20.60
CA TRP A 133 -58.70 13.12 19.49
C TRP A 133 -57.31 12.51 19.68
N ALA A 134 -56.91 11.65 18.74
CA ALA A 134 -55.51 11.30 18.55
C ALA A 134 -54.90 12.39 17.67
N PRO A 135 -54.11 13.33 18.23
CA PRO A 135 -53.50 14.36 17.42
C PRO A 135 -52.46 13.77 16.47
N PRO A 136 -52.17 14.44 15.33
CA PRO A 136 -51.06 14.02 14.49
C PRO A 136 -49.75 14.11 15.29
N VAL A 137 -48.83 13.19 15.02
CA VAL A 137 -47.55 13.04 15.76
C VAL A 137 -46.73 14.32 15.87
N MET A 138 -46.90 15.27 14.94
CA MET A 138 -46.29 16.59 15.02
C MET A 138 -46.61 17.33 16.33
N VAL A 139 -47.80 17.11 16.92
CA VAL A 139 -48.14 17.65 18.25
C VAL A 139 -47.19 17.12 19.32
N SER A 140 -46.93 15.81 19.36
CA SER A 140 -45.96 15.23 20.29
C SER A 140 -44.54 15.77 20.07
N GLN A 141 -44.16 16.08 18.82
CA GLN A 141 -42.87 16.66 18.50
C GLN A 141 -42.74 18.06 19.10
N TRP A 142 -43.76 18.91 18.96
CA TRP A 142 -43.77 20.24 19.59
C TRP A 142 -43.75 20.17 21.12
N LEU A 143 -44.50 19.24 21.72
CA LEU A 143 -44.47 19.01 23.16
C LEU A 143 -43.11 18.51 23.64
N HIS A 144 -42.43 17.67 22.86
CA HIS A 144 -41.06 17.25 23.14
C HIS A 144 -40.06 18.40 23.07
N ARG A 145 -40.11 19.23 22.02
CA ARG A 145 -39.30 20.44 21.89
C ARG A 145 -39.51 21.34 23.11
N GLN A 146 -40.76 21.52 23.53
CA GLN A 146 -41.06 22.31 24.73
C GLN A 146 -40.42 21.69 25.97
N ARG A 147 -40.54 20.38 26.14
CA ARG A 147 -39.95 19.65 27.25
C ARG A 147 -38.42 19.82 27.33
N LEU A 148 -37.74 19.80 26.19
CA LEU A 148 -36.29 20.03 26.10
C LEU A 148 -35.92 21.50 26.43
N ARG A 149 -36.74 22.47 26.01
CA ARG A 149 -36.53 23.90 26.32
C ARG A 149 -36.85 24.27 27.77
N ASP A 150 -37.83 23.61 28.37
CA ASP A 150 -38.21 23.79 29.77
C ASP A 150 -37.22 23.15 30.75
N PHE A 151 -36.39 22.22 30.26
CA PHE A 151 -35.43 21.51 31.08
C PHE A 151 -34.40 22.45 31.72
N ARG A 152 -34.19 22.26 33.03
CA ARG A 152 -33.13 22.90 33.82
C ARG A 152 -32.43 21.86 34.65
N ASN A 153 -31.10 21.83 34.67
CA ASN A 153 -30.34 20.87 35.48
C ASN A 153 -30.69 20.91 36.98
N SER A 154 -31.14 22.05 37.50
CA SER A 154 -31.47 22.29 38.91
C SER A 154 -32.90 21.89 39.31
N LEU A 155 -33.78 21.61 38.34
CA LEU A 155 -35.20 21.33 38.58
C LEU A 155 -35.70 20.10 37.80
N GLY A 156 -35.05 19.76 36.70
CA GLY A 156 -35.52 18.83 35.70
C GLY A 156 -36.44 19.49 34.67
N THR A 157 -37.33 18.68 34.14
CA THR A 157 -38.43 19.09 33.26
C THR A 157 -39.68 18.35 33.70
N TRP A 158 -40.82 18.70 33.12
CA TRP A 158 -42.10 18.10 33.50
C TRP A 158 -42.23 16.65 33.03
N PHE A 159 -43.02 15.90 33.79
CA PHE A 159 -43.45 14.52 33.50
C PHE A 159 -44.87 14.47 32.96
N THR A 160 -45.72 15.41 33.39
CA THR A 160 -47.07 15.57 32.89
C THR A 160 -47.32 17.04 32.53
N ALA A 161 -47.85 17.29 31.34
CA ALA A 161 -48.27 18.60 30.89
C ALA A 161 -49.75 18.57 30.49
N SER A 162 -50.54 19.48 31.04
CA SER A 162 -51.96 19.64 30.68
C SER A 162 -52.17 21.00 30.02
N PHE A 163 -52.90 21.01 28.93
CA PHE A 163 -53.25 22.22 28.19
C PHE A 163 -54.75 22.26 27.94
N THR A 164 -55.36 23.41 28.21
CA THR A 164 -56.73 23.71 27.81
C THR A 164 -56.70 24.96 26.94
N PHE A 165 -57.06 24.78 25.68
CA PHE A 165 -57.13 25.85 24.68
C PHE A 165 -58.59 26.12 24.36
N VAL A 166 -59.03 27.37 24.44
CA VAL A 166 -60.39 27.79 24.07
C VAL A 166 -60.28 28.81 22.93
N SER A 167 -61.03 28.60 21.85
CA SER A 167 -61.02 29.47 20.67
C SER A 167 -61.39 30.91 21.05
N GLY A 168 -60.47 31.85 20.83
CA GLY A 168 -60.62 33.26 21.22
C GLY A 168 -60.53 33.56 22.72
N GLY A 169 -60.16 32.57 23.55
CA GLY A 169 -60.01 32.69 25.00
C GLY A 169 -58.55 32.62 25.48
N GLU A 170 -58.36 32.58 26.80
CA GLU A 170 -57.04 32.40 27.42
C GLU A 170 -56.69 30.91 27.53
N THR A 171 -55.45 30.57 27.17
CA THR A 171 -54.92 29.21 27.26
C THR A 171 -54.42 28.91 28.67
N THR A 172 -54.92 27.84 29.28
CA THR A 172 -54.43 27.36 30.58
C THR A 172 -53.41 26.25 30.40
N ARG A 173 -52.29 26.33 31.15
CA ARG A 173 -51.19 25.35 31.09
C ARG A 173 -50.80 24.92 32.50
N ARG A 174 -50.61 23.62 32.71
CA ARG A 174 -50.16 23.06 33.98
C ARG A 174 -49.07 22.03 33.74
N PHE A 175 -47.92 22.21 34.40
CA PHE A 175 -46.79 21.30 34.33
C PHE A 175 -46.54 20.66 35.69
N LEU A 176 -46.44 19.34 35.74
CA LEU A 176 -46.08 18.58 36.92
C LEU A 176 -44.65 18.04 36.74
N ILE A 177 -43.76 18.52 37.60
CA ILE A 177 -42.33 18.14 37.64
C ILE A 177 -42.03 17.09 38.72
N GLU A 178 -43.04 16.72 39.52
CA GLU A 178 -42.96 15.73 40.59
C GLU A 178 -44.02 14.65 40.36
N GLY A 179 -43.81 13.47 40.97
CA GLY A 179 -44.69 12.32 40.82
C GLY A 179 -44.39 11.47 39.58
N ARG A 180 -44.73 10.19 39.67
CA ARG A 180 -44.59 9.22 38.56
C ARG A 180 -45.78 9.41 37.61
N PRO A 181 -45.58 9.46 36.27
CA PRO A 181 -46.69 9.46 35.32
C PRO A 181 -47.59 8.23 35.48
N GLU A 182 -48.89 8.45 35.36
CA GLU A 182 -49.89 7.39 35.26
C GLU A 182 -50.07 7.02 33.78
N TRP A 183 -49.34 6.01 33.34
CA TRP A 183 -49.34 5.54 31.96
C TRP A 183 -50.66 4.85 31.59
N LEU A 184 -51.12 5.10 30.37
CA LEU A 184 -52.30 4.46 29.80
C LEU A 184 -51.95 3.21 29.00
N VAL A 185 -50.72 3.12 28.50
CA VAL A 185 -50.15 1.94 27.83
C VAL A 185 -49.09 1.31 28.73
N GLU A 186 -49.05 -0.02 28.81
CA GLU A 186 -48.05 -0.73 29.63
C GLU A 186 -46.63 -0.45 29.12
N THR A 187 -45.69 -0.17 30.02
CA THR A 187 -44.35 0.31 29.64
C THR A 187 -43.27 0.04 30.71
N ASP A 188 -42.00 -0.01 30.32
CA ASP A 188 -40.87 -0.22 31.23
C ASP A 188 -40.42 1.09 31.89
N VAL A 189 -41.15 1.46 32.94
CA VAL A 189 -40.87 2.70 33.68
C VAL A 189 -39.47 2.73 34.28
N VAL A 190 -38.88 1.58 34.62
CA VAL A 190 -37.53 1.54 35.22
C VAL A 190 -36.50 1.95 34.17
N GLN A 191 -36.62 1.39 32.97
CA GLN A 191 -35.74 1.74 31.85
C GLN A 191 -35.92 3.21 31.43
N HIS A 192 -37.16 3.67 31.25
CA HIS A 192 -37.45 5.07 30.87
C HIS A 192 -36.96 6.10 31.89
N ALA A 193 -37.05 5.79 33.19
CA ALA A 193 -36.52 6.63 34.26
C ALA A 193 -34.98 6.76 34.20
N ALA A 194 -34.29 5.66 33.89
CA ALA A 194 -32.84 5.68 33.74
C ALA A 194 -32.41 6.44 32.47
N ASP A 195 -33.12 6.23 31.34
CA ASP A 195 -32.88 6.95 30.10
C ASP A 195 -33.15 8.45 30.24
N GLU A 196 -34.20 8.83 30.98
CA GLU A 196 -34.48 10.24 31.31
C GLU A 196 -33.28 10.90 31.98
N LEU A 197 -32.69 10.26 32.99
CA LEU A 197 -31.53 10.81 33.69
C LEU A 197 -30.26 10.83 32.85
N ARG A 198 -30.16 9.95 31.85
CA ARG A 198 -29.05 9.93 30.90
C ARG A 198 -29.14 11.07 29.89
N LEU A 199 -30.34 11.30 29.33
CA LEU A 199 -30.59 12.32 28.33
C LEU A 199 -30.65 13.72 28.95
N LEU A 200 -31.33 13.84 30.09
CA LEU A 200 -31.64 15.08 30.78
C LEU A 200 -31.11 15.04 32.23
N PRO A 201 -29.78 15.09 32.41
CA PRO A 201 -29.15 14.89 33.71
C PRO A 201 -29.42 16.06 34.66
N ARG A 202 -29.88 15.72 35.86
CA ARG A 202 -30.24 16.69 36.90
C ARG A 202 -29.27 16.61 38.06
N ARG A 203 -29.20 17.68 38.84
CA ARG A 203 -28.51 17.65 40.13
C ARG A 203 -29.15 16.60 41.04
N PRO A 204 -28.37 15.93 41.90
CA PRO A 204 -28.90 14.92 42.81
C PRO A 204 -30.13 15.40 43.63
N GLU A 205 -30.15 16.66 44.06
CA GLU A 205 -31.26 17.22 44.84
C GLU A 205 -32.57 17.38 44.03
N ALA A 206 -32.46 17.41 42.70
CA ALA A 206 -33.58 17.52 41.77
C ALA A 206 -33.97 16.19 41.14
N VAL A 207 -33.36 15.07 41.57
CA VAL A 207 -33.73 13.72 41.13
C VAL A 207 -34.76 13.14 42.11
N PRO A 208 -35.99 12.84 41.69
CA PRO A 208 -36.95 12.14 42.53
C PRO A 208 -36.45 10.75 42.95
N ASP A 209 -36.75 10.33 44.19
CA ASP A 209 -36.29 9.05 44.77
C ASP A 209 -36.58 7.83 43.88
N TRP A 210 -37.77 7.78 43.27
CA TRP A 210 -38.17 6.66 42.40
C TRP A 210 -37.29 6.53 41.16
N MET A 211 -36.81 7.66 40.62
CA MET A 211 -35.94 7.72 39.46
C MET A 211 -34.50 7.38 39.83
N TRP A 212 -34.05 7.83 40.99
CA TRP A 212 -32.76 7.44 41.57
C TRP A 212 -32.68 5.92 41.78
N GLN A 213 -33.73 5.33 42.35
CA GLN A 213 -33.85 3.87 42.53
C GLN A 213 -33.86 3.14 41.18
N ALA A 214 -34.58 3.65 40.18
CA ALA A 214 -34.62 3.06 38.85
C ALA A 214 -33.23 3.05 38.18
N ALA A 215 -32.52 4.18 38.21
CA ALA A 215 -31.16 4.25 37.71
C ALA A 215 -30.19 3.34 38.46
N GLY A 216 -30.32 3.24 39.79
CA GLY A 216 -29.55 2.29 40.59
C GLY A 216 -29.78 0.82 40.18
N LYS A 217 -31.03 0.44 39.87
CA LYS A 217 -31.37 -0.91 39.37
C LYS A 217 -30.74 -1.17 38.01
N ILE A 218 -30.88 -0.25 37.05
CA ILE A 218 -30.26 -0.38 35.72
C ILE A 218 -28.73 -0.42 35.83
N GLN A 219 -28.12 0.39 36.70
CA GLN A 219 -26.68 0.36 36.97
C GLN A 219 -26.24 -1.00 37.54
N GLN A 220 -27.00 -1.60 38.45
CA GLN A 220 -26.68 -2.94 38.98
C GLN A 220 -26.82 -4.02 37.91
N TRP A 221 -27.87 -3.98 37.09
CA TRP A 221 -28.09 -4.92 35.98
C TRP A 221 -27.03 -4.79 34.88
N GLY A 222 -26.60 -3.57 34.55
CA GLY A 222 -25.54 -3.32 33.58
C GLY A 222 -24.21 -3.98 33.97
N ARG A 223 -23.89 -4.09 35.28
CA ARG A 223 -22.61 -4.68 35.76
C ARG A 223 -22.53 -6.17 35.44
N VAL A 224 -23.68 -6.80 35.19
CA VAL A 224 -23.81 -8.22 34.84
C VAL A 224 -23.64 -8.44 33.33
N LYS A 225 -23.88 -7.42 32.48
CA LYS A 225 -23.77 -7.49 31.01
C LYS A 225 -22.51 -6.85 30.41
N SER A 226 -21.64 -6.22 31.21
CA SER A 226 -20.41 -5.57 30.71
C SER A 226 -19.30 -6.54 30.25
N TRP A 227 -19.65 -7.81 29.96
CA TRP A 227 -18.74 -8.84 29.49
C TRP A 227 -18.97 -9.24 28.02
N ASP A 228 -20.00 -8.68 27.37
CA ASP A 228 -20.22 -8.94 25.95
C ASP A 228 -19.15 -8.21 25.10
N PRO A 229 -18.49 -8.89 24.15
CA PRO A 229 -17.54 -8.26 23.26
C PRO A 229 -18.23 -7.14 22.46
N LEU A 230 -17.57 -5.99 22.35
CA LEU A 230 -17.99 -4.95 21.41
C LEU A 230 -17.99 -5.54 19.99
N PRO A 231 -19.00 -5.23 19.15
CA PRO A 231 -19.06 -5.76 17.79
C PRO A 231 -17.80 -5.40 16.99
N GLU A 232 -17.31 -6.35 16.18
CA GLU A 232 -16.07 -6.26 15.39
C GLU A 232 -16.16 -5.25 14.23
N THR A 233 -17.35 -4.77 13.89
CA THR A 233 -17.55 -3.79 12.82
C THR A 233 -17.17 -2.38 13.32
N PRO A 234 -16.32 -1.63 12.60
CA PRO A 234 -16.10 -0.22 12.89
C PRO A 234 -17.46 0.48 12.93
N PRO A 235 -17.79 1.27 13.97
CA PRO A 235 -19.04 1.99 14.01
C PRO A 235 -19.13 2.92 12.80
N GLU A 236 -20.30 2.96 12.16
CA GLU A 236 -20.59 3.90 11.08
C GLU A 236 -20.34 5.33 11.57
N LEU A 237 -19.65 6.15 10.78
CA LEU A 237 -19.34 7.51 11.15
C LEU A 237 -20.61 8.37 11.14
N GLU A 238 -20.80 9.18 12.18
CA GLU A 238 -22.01 10.01 12.35
C GLU A 238 -21.68 11.49 12.14
N LEU A 239 -22.35 12.14 11.18
CA LEU A 239 -22.17 13.57 10.90
C LEU A 239 -23.08 14.43 11.79
N VAL A 240 -22.50 15.42 12.45
CA VAL A 240 -23.20 16.33 13.38
C VAL A 240 -23.67 17.59 12.65
N ARG A 241 -24.90 17.99 12.92
CA ARG A 241 -25.47 19.27 12.48
C ARG A 241 -25.37 20.33 13.57
N ALA A 242 -24.97 21.55 13.19
CA ALA A 242 -24.89 22.68 14.12
C ALA A 242 -26.25 23.08 14.69
N PHE A 243 -27.29 23.06 13.86
CA PHE A 243 -28.68 23.36 14.20
C PHE A 243 -29.58 22.16 13.91
N ASP A 244 -30.76 22.15 14.52
CA ASP A 244 -31.77 21.13 14.27
C ASP A 244 -32.49 21.42 12.95
N VAL A 245 -32.81 22.70 12.72
CA VAL A 245 -33.41 23.20 11.47
C VAL A 245 -32.74 24.52 11.08
N VAL A 246 -32.69 24.83 9.79
CA VAL A 246 -32.37 26.17 9.29
C VAL A 246 -33.58 26.72 8.55
N GLU A 247 -34.18 27.79 9.04
CA GLU A 247 -35.41 28.41 8.51
C GLU A 247 -35.12 29.85 8.11
N ASP A 248 -35.44 30.23 6.87
CA ASP A 248 -35.18 31.58 6.33
C ASP A 248 -33.73 32.07 6.55
N GLY A 249 -32.76 31.15 6.43
CA GLY A 249 -31.34 31.44 6.64
C GLY A 249 -30.94 31.62 8.11
N ARG A 250 -31.81 31.31 9.07
CA ARG A 250 -31.52 31.33 10.51
C ARG A 250 -31.44 29.93 11.09
N GLY A 251 -30.48 29.72 11.98
CA GLY A 251 -30.32 28.47 12.71
C GLY A 251 -31.33 28.35 13.85
N VAL A 252 -32.09 27.27 13.89
CA VAL A 252 -33.10 26.97 14.92
C VAL A 252 -32.72 25.67 15.64
N TRP A 253 -32.87 25.65 16.97
CA TRP A 253 -32.53 24.51 17.81
C TRP A 253 -33.53 24.34 18.97
N TYR A 254 -33.79 23.08 19.33
CA TYR A 254 -34.71 22.67 20.37
C TYR A 254 -34.05 21.73 21.38
N ARG A 255 -32.79 22.03 21.73
CA ARG A 255 -31.93 21.19 22.58
C ARG A 255 -31.95 21.65 24.04
N PRO A 256 -31.80 20.74 25.02
CA PRO A 256 -31.68 21.10 26.42
C PRO A 256 -30.38 21.89 26.64
N MET A 257 -30.48 23.00 27.39
CA MET A 257 -29.29 23.76 27.78
C MET A 257 -28.39 22.92 28.69
N VAL A 258 -27.08 23.05 28.48
CA VAL A 258 -26.05 22.42 29.33
C VAL A 258 -25.64 23.38 30.45
N GLY A 259 -25.22 22.85 31.60
CA GLY A 259 -24.69 23.69 32.69
C GLY A 259 -23.33 24.30 32.34
N ALA A 260 -22.94 25.39 33.01
CA ALA A 260 -21.68 26.10 32.74
C ALA A 260 -20.43 25.20 32.77
N ARG A 261 -20.31 24.33 33.78
CA ARG A 261 -19.18 23.39 33.84
C ARG A 261 -19.15 22.39 32.68
N GLU A 262 -20.31 21.88 32.28
CA GLU A 262 -20.44 20.93 31.18
C GLU A 262 -20.18 21.61 29.83
N HIS A 263 -20.62 22.86 29.67
CA HIS A 263 -20.29 23.71 28.53
C HIS A 263 -18.77 23.79 28.31
N ASP A 264 -17.98 24.11 29.34
CA ASP A 264 -16.51 24.17 29.26
C ASP A 264 -15.86 22.81 28.90
N LEU A 265 -16.45 21.70 29.36
CA LEU A 265 -15.97 20.35 29.04
C LEU A 265 -16.28 19.97 27.58
N LEU A 266 -17.50 20.25 27.13
CA LEU A 266 -17.92 20.03 25.74
C LEU A 266 -17.08 20.87 24.78
N LEU A 267 -16.88 22.15 25.09
CA LEU A 267 -16.10 23.04 24.23
C LEU A 267 -14.66 22.55 24.09
N ARG A 268 -14.01 22.16 25.21
CA ARG A 268 -12.67 21.56 25.17
C ARG A 268 -12.61 20.28 24.35
N TYR A 269 -13.60 19.39 24.49
CA TYR A 269 -13.67 18.15 23.70
C TYR A 269 -13.75 18.46 22.20
N LEU A 270 -14.69 19.34 21.81
CA LEU A 270 -14.94 19.70 20.42
C LEU A 270 -13.75 20.39 19.76
N GLU A 271 -13.05 21.27 20.49
CA GLU A 271 -11.91 22.05 20.00
C GLU A 271 -10.57 21.30 20.02
N SER A 272 -10.43 20.29 20.89
CA SER A 272 -9.19 19.50 20.99
C SER A 272 -9.14 18.36 19.96
N ALA A 273 -10.28 18.00 19.37
CA ALA A 273 -10.37 16.95 18.37
C ALA A 273 -9.56 17.27 17.09
N PRO A 274 -8.90 16.28 16.46
CA PRO A 274 -8.17 16.47 15.21
C PRO A 274 -9.03 17.09 14.10
N VAL A 275 -8.45 18.07 13.39
CA VAL A 275 -9.03 18.64 12.17
C VAL A 275 -8.76 17.68 11.00
N VAL A 276 -9.80 17.28 10.28
CA VAL A 276 -9.71 16.35 9.15
C VAL A 276 -9.95 17.01 7.80
N LEU A 277 -10.62 18.16 7.80
CA LEU A 277 -10.84 19.00 6.62
C LEU A 277 -10.84 20.46 7.05
N SER A 278 -10.16 21.33 6.32
CA SER A 278 -10.19 22.77 6.57
C SER A 278 -10.16 23.54 5.26
N SER A 279 -10.87 24.66 5.23
CA SER A 279 -10.85 25.65 4.18
C SER A 279 -10.33 26.99 4.72
N ARG A 280 -9.77 27.82 3.84
CA ARG A 280 -9.36 29.19 4.20
C ARG A 280 -10.53 30.18 4.30
N GLY A 281 -11.73 29.76 3.91
CA GLY A 281 -12.95 30.58 3.95
C GLY A 281 -13.67 30.55 5.32
N SER A 282 -14.70 31.39 5.42
CA SER A 282 -15.59 31.48 6.59
C SER A 282 -17.03 31.70 6.12
N ALA A 283 -17.99 31.15 6.86
CA ALA A 283 -19.42 31.32 6.64
C ALA A 283 -20.01 32.43 7.51
N ASN A 284 -21.25 32.83 7.20
CA ASN A 284 -22.02 33.78 7.99
C ASN A 284 -22.56 33.08 9.25
N ASP A 285 -22.68 33.85 10.32
CA ASP A 285 -23.33 33.45 11.56
C ASP A 285 -24.84 33.44 11.37
N LEU A 286 -25.46 32.26 11.49
CA LEU A 286 -26.90 32.06 11.28
C LEU A 286 -27.77 32.50 12.47
N VAL A 287 -27.17 32.96 13.56
CA VAL A 287 -27.87 33.46 14.76
C VAL A 287 -27.77 34.97 14.82
N SER A 288 -26.56 35.54 14.74
CA SER A 288 -26.35 36.99 14.79
C SER A 288 -26.49 37.69 13.44
N GLY A 289 -26.33 36.96 12.33
CA GLY A 289 -26.22 37.53 10.98
C GLY A 289 -24.84 38.10 10.66
N ALA A 290 -23.86 37.98 11.55
CA ALA A 290 -22.51 38.48 11.30
C ALA A 290 -21.86 37.77 10.10
N GLU A 291 -21.26 38.55 9.19
CA GLU A 291 -20.72 38.00 7.94
C GLU A 291 -19.31 37.41 8.13
N ARG A 292 -19.10 36.21 7.55
CA ARG A 292 -17.78 35.57 7.42
C ARG A 292 -16.99 35.38 8.74
N VAL A 293 -17.68 35.06 9.82
CA VAL A 293 -17.07 34.82 11.15
C VAL A 293 -16.99 33.35 11.53
N VAL A 294 -17.78 32.47 10.90
CA VAL A 294 -17.85 31.05 11.26
C VAL A 294 -16.78 30.26 10.49
N PRO A 295 -15.83 29.59 11.15
CA PRO A 295 -14.79 28.84 10.47
C PRO A 295 -15.33 27.64 9.66
N LEU A 296 -14.72 27.37 8.50
CA LEU A 296 -15.04 26.22 7.66
C LEU A 296 -14.00 25.11 7.85
N ALA A 297 -14.21 24.28 8.86
CA ALA A 297 -13.42 23.08 9.11
C ALA A 297 -14.29 21.97 9.68
N PHE A 298 -13.80 20.73 9.61
CA PHE A 298 -14.41 19.56 10.24
C PHE A 298 -13.41 18.87 11.15
N ARG A 299 -13.93 18.36 12.26
CA ARG A 299 -13.19 17.61 13.27
C ARG A 299 -13.84 16.26 13.54
N THR A 300 -13.08 15.36 14.18
CA THR A 300 -13.57 14.04 14.54
C THR A 300 -12.92 13.47 15.80
N ASP A 301 -13.66 12.66 16.53
CA ASP A 301 -13.13 11.75 17.57
C ASP A 301 -12.96 10.30 17.07
N GLY A 302 -13.12 10.08 15.77
CA GLY A 302 -13.03 8.77 15.13
C GLY A 302 -14.37 8.03 15.01
N ARG A 303 -15.44 8.52 15.64
CA ARG A 303 -16.83 8.06 15.42
C ARG A 303 -17.73 9.18 14.91
N TRP A 304 -17.67 10.33 15.55
CA TRP A 304 -18.46 11.49 15.18
C TRP A 304 -17.61 12.45 14.35
N VAL A 305 -18.24 13.08 13.37
CA VAL A 305 -17.64 14.12 12.54
C VAL A 305 -18.50 15.37 12.70
N TRP A 306 -17.90 16.49 13.08
CA TRP A 306 -18.64 17.75 13.27
C TRP A 306 -17.96 18.92 12.58
N PRO A 307 -18.73 19.86 12.02
CA PRO A 307 -18.19 21.12 11.56
C PRO A 307 -17.75 21.99 12.75
N GLU A 308 -16.71 22.80 12.54
CA GLU A 308 -16.18 23.75 13.54
C GLU A 308 -17.26 24.74 14.02
N SER A 309 -18.28 24.96 13.20
CA SER A 309 -19.45 25.74 13.57
C SER A 309 -20.13 25.23 14.84
N VAL A 310 -20.11 23.92 15.15
CA VAL A 310 -20.68 23.38 16.40
C VAL A 310 -19.97 23.98 17.62
N ALA A 311 -18.63 23.99 17.62
CA ALA A 311 -17.85 24.59 18.70
C ALA A 311 -18.03 26.11 18.73
N TYR A 312 -18.08 26.77 17.56
CA TYR A 312 -18.33 28.20 17.45
C TYR A 312 -19.67 28.60 18.09
N TYR A 313 -20.78 27.94 17.74
CA TYR A 313 -22.11 28.28 18.26
C TYR A 313 -22.27 27.93 19.74
N LEU A 314 -21.60 26.89 20.22
CA LEU A 314 -21.53 26.63 21.67
C LEU A 314 -20.81 27.77 22.39
N ARG A 315 -19.69 28.25 21.86
CA ARG A 315 -18.88 29.31 22.48
C ARG A 315 -19.57 30.67 22.46
N GLU A 316 -20.09 31.08 21.31
CA GLU A 316 -20.58 32.45 21.08
C GLU A 316 -22.05 32.62 21.49
N HIS A 317 -22.87 31.60 21.27
CA HIS A 317 -24.33 31.68 21.43
C HIS A 317 -24.88 30.75 22.53
N GLU A 318 -24.00 30.02 23.22
CA GLU A 318 -24.34 29.02 24.24
C GLU A 318 -25.24 27.89 23.70
N ILE A 319 -25.20 27.63 22.39
CA ILE A 319 -26.04 26.63 21.71
C ILE A 319 -25.41 25.24 21.87
N PRO A 320 -26.08 24.29 22.55
CA PRO A 320 -25.53 22.95 22.75
C PRO A 320 -25.41 22.16 21.44
N PRO A 321 -24.44 21.25 21.33
CA PRO A 321 -24.41 20.24 20.27
C PRO A 321 -25.64 19.31 20.32
N SER A 322 -25.83 18.51 19.29
CA SER A 322 -26.92 17.52 19.27
C SER A 322 -26.86 16.60 20.50
N MET A 323 -28.03 16.21 21.02
CA MET A 323 -28.10 15.36 22.22
C MET A 323 -27.35 14.04 22.07
N ALA A 324 -27.35 13.45 20.87
CA ALA A 324 -26.63 12.20 20.59
C ALA A 324 -25.11 12.38 20.76
N LEU A 325 -24.55 13.49 20.27
CA LEU A 325 -23.13 13.79 20.46
C LEU A 325 -22.83 14.05 21.94
N VAL A 326 -23.68 14.81 22.64
CA VAL A 326 -23.48 15.08 24.07
C VAL A 326 -23.52 13.78 24.90
N ASP A 327 -24.46 12.88 24.62
CA ASP A 327 -24.51 11.55 25.24
C ASP A 327 -23.25 10.73 24.95
N HIS A 328 -22.75 10.74 23.71
CA HIS A 328 -21.50 10.11 23.33
C HIS A 328 -20.30 10.65 24.12
N ILE A 329 -20.17 11.98 24.21
CA ILE A 329 -19.07 12.63 24.93
C ILE A 329 -19.14 12.30 26.44
N ARG A 330 -20.34 12.27 27.02
CA ARG A 330 -20.55 11.85 28.42
C ARG A 330 -20.11 10.40 28.65
N GLN A 331 -20.44 9.50 27.74
CA GLN A 331 -20.01 8.10 27.82
C GLN A 331 -18.49 7.95 27.79
N HIS A 332 -17.79 8.85 27.08
CA HIS A 332 -16.32 8.95 27.06
C HIS A 332 -15.75 9.85 28.16
N ARG A 333 -16.58 10.26 29.13
CA ARG A 333 -16.18 11.12 30.26
C ARG A 333 -15.49 12.42 29.85
N TYR A 334 -15.90 12.98 28.71
CA TYR A 334 -15.30 14.20 28.13
C TYR A 334 -13.81 14.04 27.77
N GLU A 335 -13.30 12.81 27.67
CA GLU A 335 -11.96 12.52 27.21
C GLU A 335 -12.00 12.14 25.73
N LEU A 336 -11.17 12.82 24.94
CA LEU A 336 -11.07 12.52 23.52
C LEU A 336 -10.38 11.15 23.34
N PRO A 337 -11.00 10.20 22.62
CA PRO A 337 -10.33 8.95 22.28
C PRO A 337 -9.15 9.18 21.33
N ALA A 338 -8.25 8.21 21.27
CA ALA A 338 -7.16 8.24 20.30
C ALA A 338 -7.72 8.01 18.88
N VAL A 339 -7.55 9.02 18.02
CA VAL A 339 -8.07 8.99 16.64
C VAL A 339 -7.00 8.49 15.67
N THR A 340 -7.27 7.36 15.01
CA THR A 340 -6.37 6.75 14.03
C THR A 340 -6.32 7.53 12.72
N GLU A 341 -5.22 7.41 11.97
CA GLU A 341 -5.11 8.04 10.65
C GLU A 341 -6.17 7.50 9.66
N ASN A 342 -6.53 6.22 9.80
CA ASN A 342 -7.61 5.60 9.02
C ASN A 342 -8.97 6.23 9.34
N ALA A 343 -9.30 6.41 10.61
CA ALA A 343 -10.53 7.08 11.02
C ALA A 343 -10.57 8.54 10.54
N LYS A 344 -9.45 9.26 10.60
CA LYS A 344 -9.33 10.63 10.04
C LYS A 344 -9.58 10.65 8.54
N ALA A 345 -9.03 9.70 7.78
CA ALA A 345 -9.23 9.61 6.34
C ALA A 345 -10.71 9.36 5.97
N ARG A 346 -11.40 8.47 6.70
CA ARG A 346 -12.84 8.25 6.55
C ARG A 346 -13.65 9.49 6.90
N ALA A 347 -13.34 10.15 8.02
CA ALA A 347 -14.00 11.38 8.44
C ALA A 347 -13.83 12.51 7.42
N ALA A 348 -12.63 12.65 6.82
CA ALA A 348 -12.38 13.61 5.76
C ALA A 348 -13.22 13.29 4.50
N ALA A 349 -13.39 12.03 4.13
CA ALA A 349 -14.24 11.62 3.01
C ALA A 349 -15.72 11.92 3.29
N LEU A 350 -16.21 11.60 4.49
CA LEU A 350 -17.58 11.93 4.92
C LEU A 350 -17.82 13.44 4.88
N ALA A 351 -16.88 14.24 5.40
CA ALA A 351 -16.97 15.70 5.38
C ALA A 351 -16.97 16.29 3.95
N MET A 352 -16.40 15.58 2.97
CA MET A 352 -16.47 15.95 1.55
C MET A 352 -17.73 15.42 0.84
N GLY A 353 -18.61 14.68 1.54
CA GLY A 353 -19.82 14.09 0.94
C GLY A 353 -19.54 12.96 -0.05
N ARG A 354 -18.40 12.25 0.10
CA ARG A 354 -18.01 11.15 -0.80
C ARG A 354 -17.85 9.83 -0.05
N PRO A 355 -18.16 8.68 -0.70
CA PRO A 355 -17.90 7.38 -0.09
C PRO A 355 -16.39 7.16 0.11
N PHE A 356 -16.03 6.49 1.20
CA PHE A 356 -14.65 6.05 1.44
C PHE A 356 -14.43 4.63 0.88
N ASN A 357 -13.25 4.40 0.29
CA ASN A 357 -12.88 3.08 -0.24
C ASN A 357 -11.86 2.41 0.69
N GLU A 358 -12.26 1.35 1.38
CA GLU A 358 -11.41 0.59 2.32
C GLU A 358 -10.12 0.06 1.69
N ASN A 359 -10.11 -0.25 0.39
CA ASN A 359 -8.91 -0.73 -0.30
C ASN A 359 -7.76 0.29 -0.28
N GLN A 360 -8.06 1.58 -0.05
CA GLN A 360 -7.04 2.61 0.13
C GLN A 360 -6.20 2.38 1.39
N ILE A 361 -6.78 1.80 2.45
CA ILE A 361 -6.05 1.48 3.68
C ILE A 361 -5.05 0.35 3.42
N ASP A 362 -5.46 -0.71 2.72
CA ASP A 362 -4.56 -1.83 2.40
C ASP A 362 -3.47 -1.41 1.40
N ALA A 363 -3.78 -0.49 0.49
CA ALA A 363 -2.80 0.13 -0.40
C ALA A 363 -1.80 1.00 0.39
N ALA A 364 -2.28 1.81 1.33
CA ALA A 364 -1.44 2.63 2.21
C ALA A 364 -0.55 1.75 3.12
N PHE A 365 -1.09 0.65 3.63
CA PHE A 365 -0.36 -0.34 4.41
C PHE A 365 0.79 -0.95 3.59
N ARG A 366 0.49 -1.50 2.40
CA ARG A 366 1.51 -2.07 1.50
C ARG A 366 2.58 -1.04 1.13
N LYS A 367 2.19 0.19 0.83
CA LYS A 367 3.12 1.28 0.52
C LYS A 367 4.01 1.62 1.71
N ALA A 368 3.46 1.63 2.93
CA ALA A 368 4.23 1.89 4.15
C ALA A 368 5.25 0.78 4.44
N LEU A 369 5.06 -0.44 3.93
CA LEU A 369 6.03 -1.54 4.05
C LEU A 369 7.22 -1.41 3.08
N GLU A 370 7.15 -0.59 2.03
CA GLU A 370 8.24 -0.47 1.04
C GLU A 370 9.59 -0.08 1.68
N PRO A 371 9.67 0.96 2.55
CA PRO A 371 10.92 1.29 3.23
C PRO A 371 11.40 0.18 4.20
N LEU A 372 10.46 -0.53 4.84
CA LEU A 372 10.78 -1.64 5.74
C LEU A 372 11.42 -2.80 4.97
N ARG A 373 10.92 -3.12 3.77
CA ARG A 373 11.49 -4.17 2.92
C ARG A 373 12.94 -3.88 2.55
N LEU A 374 13.25 -2.62 2.22
CA LEU A 374 14.64 -2.20 1.96
C LEU A 374 15.53 -2.40 3.19
N VAL A 375 15.02 -2.14 4.40
CA VAL A 375 15.77 -2.38 5.64
C VAL A 375 15.95 -3.87 5.88
N ILE A 376 14.89 -4.69 5.76
CA ILE A 376 14.95 -6.15 5.93
C ILE A 376 16.04 -6.75 5.02
N THR A 377 16.07 -6.36 3.74
CA THR A 377 17.10 -6.80 2.79
C THR A 377 18.50 -6.33 3.22
N ARG A 378 18.64 -5.05 3.59
CA ARG A 378 19.93 -4.46 3.97
C ARG A 378 20.54 -5.08 5.23
N VAL A 379 19.74 -5.35 6.25
CA VAL A 379 20.20 -5.96 7.51
C VAL A 379 20.11 -7.49 7.51
N GLN A 380 19.64 -8.06 6.39
CA GLN A 380 19.57 -9.50 6.12
C GLN A 380 18.68 -10.28 7.11
N THR A 381 17.59 -9.69 7.59
CA THR A 381 16.69 -10.35 8.57
C THR A 381 16.04 -11.59 7.98
N SER A 382 16.18 -12.77 8.58
CA SER A 382 15.52 -14.02 8.18
C SER A 382 13.99 -13.88 8.08
N PRO A 383 13.36 -14.43 7.02
CA PRO A 383 11.90 -14.58 6.90
C PRO A 383 11.24 -15.31 8.07
N ARG A 384 12.00 -16.09 8.85
CA ARG A 384 11.50 -16.79 10.04
C ARG A 384 11.19 -15.84 11.18
N PHE A 385 11.91 -14.72 11.26
CA PHE A 385 11.85 -13.79 12.40
C PHE A 385 11.00 -12.56 12.16
N TYR A 386 10.28 -12.47 11.05
CA TYR A 386 9.28 -11.43 10.85
C TYR A 386 8.01 -11.93 10.15
N SER A 387 6.92 -11.20 10.33
CA SER A 387 5.68 -11.38 9.59
C SER A 387 5.00 -10.04 9.37
N LEU A 388 4.58 -9.79 8.14
CA LEU A 388 3.88 -8.55 7.73
C LEU A 388 2.41 -8.79 7.35
N ASP A 389 1.99 -10.07 7.33
CA ASP A 389 0.69 -10.52 6.84
C ASP A 389 -0.06 -11.37 7.89
N GLY A 390 0.24 -11.16 9.18
CA GLY A 390 -0.43 -11.84 10.28
C GLY A 390 0.51 -12.35 11.35
N HIS A 391 -0.05 -13.12 12.28
CA HIS A 391 0.70 -13.73 13.38
C HIS A 391 1.63 -14.84 12.86
N ARG A 392 2.89 -14.85 13.33
CA ARG A 392 3.87 -15.91 13.08
C ARG A 392 4.63 -16.16 14.37
N ASP A 393 4.66 -17.41 14.80
CA ASP A 393 5.41 -17.81 15.99
C ASP A 393 6.91 -17.52 15.86
N ARG A 394 7.53 -17.10 16.97
CA ARG A 394 8.96 -16.75 17.11
C ARG A 394 9.42 -15.69 16.11
N ALA A 395 8.56 -14.69 15.88
CA ALA A 395 8.80 -13.64 14.90
C ALA A 395 8.26 -12.28 15.37
N TRP A 396 8.88 -11.22 14.88
CA TRP A 396 8.30 -9.88 14.95
C TRP A 396 7.13 -9.75 13.96
N CYS A 397 5.93 -9.55 14.49
CA CYS A 397 4.73 -9.42 13.70
C CYS A 397 4.32 -7.95 13.62
N LEU A 398 4.03 -7.45 12.42
CA LEU A 398 3.31 -6.20 12.21
C LEU A 398 1.98 -6.52 11.54
N VAL A 399 0.89 -6.28 12.25
CA VAL A 399 -0.46 -6.73 11.86
C VAL A 399 -1.45 -5.59 11.98
N ARG A 400 -2.36 -5.48 11.02
CA ARG A 400 -3.52 -4.57 11.09
C ARG A 400 -4.61 -5.21 11.97
N ASP A 401 -5.08 -4.45 12.96
CA ASP A 401 -6.17 -4.80 13.87
C ASP A 401 -7.25 -3.72 13.77
N GLY A 402 -8.22 -3.94 12.87
CA GLY A 402 -9.21 -2.93 12.49
C GLY A 402 -8.55 -1.66 11.94
N ASP A 403 -8.64 -0.56 12.69
CA ASP A 403 -8.03 0.72 12.35
C ASP A 403 -6.64 0.95 12.96
N TRP A 404 -6.18 0.00 13.77
CA TRP A 404 -4.91 0.07 14.47
C TRP A 404 -3.89 -0.86 13.86
N TYR A 405 -2.62 -0.63 14.19
CA TYR A 405 -1.51 -1.48 13.79
C TYR A 405 -0.78 -1.96 15.04
N GLU A 406 -0.58 -3.25 15.16
CA GLU A 406 0.16 -3.85 16.27
C GLU A 406 1.53 -4.27 15.80
N VAL A 407 2.54 -4.00 16.64
CA VAL A 407 3.87 -4.59 16.49
C VAL A 407 4.23 -5.33 17.76
N TYR A 408 4.62 -6.59 17.64
CA TYR A 408 4.94 -7.45 18.79
C TYR A 408 5.89 -8.57 18.39
N TRP A 409 6.61 -9.12 19.37
CA TRP A 409 7.27 -10.41 19.25
C TRP A 409 6.30 -11.52 19.63
N ALA A 410 6.11 -12.51 18.77
CA ALA A 410 5.25 -13.65 19.03
C ALA A 410 6.05 -14.82 19.65
N GLU A 411 5.53 -15.40 20.73
CA GLU A 411 6.03 -16.64 21.33
C GLU A 411 4.83 -17.54 21.67
N GLY A 412 4.54 -18.49 20.79
CA GLY A 412 3.24 -19.15 20.70
C GLY A 412 2.12 -18.12 20.57
N GLU A 413 1.07 -18.26 21.39
CA GLU A 413 -0.04 -17.30 21.45
C GLU A 413 0.29 -16.01 22.22
N LEU A 414 1.44 -15.94 22.89
CA LEU A 414 1.83 -14.76 23.67
C LEU A 414 2.38 -13.67 22.75
N LYS A 415 1.91 -12.43 22.97
CA LYS A 415 2.41 -11.23 22.31
C LYS A 415 3.31 -10.44 23.27
N GLU A 416 4.62 -10.63 23.18
CA GLU A 416 5.60 -9.88 23.96
C GLU A 416 5.91 -8.52 23.33
N ARG A 417 6.25 -7.53 24.17
CA ARG A 417 6.60 -6.16 23.73
C ARG A 417 5.58 -5.56 22.74
N ARG A 418 4.31 -5.90 22.98
CA ARG A 418 3.18 -5.48 22.14
C ARG A 418 2.98 -3.98 22.27
N GLU A 419 3.12 -3.31 21.14
CA GLU A 419 2.83 -1.90 20.99
C GLU A 419 1.76 -1.70 19.91
N ARG A 420 0.89 -0.71 20.12
CA ARG A 420 -0.25 -0.41 19.24
C ARG A 420 -0.13 1.02 18.71
N PHE A 421 -0.34 1.18 17.40
CA PHE A 421 -0.10 2.43 16.69
C PHE A 421 -1.33 2.86 15.89
N ALA A 422 -1.63 4.16 15.95
CA ALA A 422 -2.69 4.82 15.20
C ALA A 422 -2.31 5.15 13.73
N ASP A 423 -1.01 5.06 13.39
CA ASP A 423 -0.44 5.32 12.06
C ASP A 423 0.51 4.17 11.70
N VAL A 424 0.31 3.57 10.52
CA VAL A 424 1.16 2.50 10.00
C VAL A 424 2.63 2.93 9.89
N ARG A 425 2.92 4.19 9.58
CA ARG A 425 4.30 4.69 9.46
C ARG A 425 5.04 4.61 10.79
N ASN A 426 4.35 4.85 11.90
CA ASN A 426 4.92 4.72 13.23
C ASN A 426 5.14 3.25 13.60
N ALA A 427 4.18 2.37 13.28
CA ALA A 427 4.35 0.92 13.45
C ALA A 427 5.55 0.39 12.66
N VAL A 428 5.66 0.78 11.39
CA VAL A 428 6.79 0.41 10.52
C VAL A 428 8.11 0.94 11.08
N THR A 429 8.14 2.19 11.56
CA THR A 429 9.35 2.79 12.15
C THR A 429 9.76 2.03 13.42
N TYR A 430 8.81 1.68 14.26
CA TYR A 430 9.06 0.89 15.46
C TYR A 430 9.62 -0.50 15.13
N LEU A 431 8.98 -1.23 14.19
CA LEU A 431 9.48 -2.53 13.73
C LEU A 431 10.88 -2.41 13.12
N THR A 432 11.11 -1.39 12.29
CA THR A 432 12.42 -1.10 11.71
C THR A 432 13.48 -0.96 12.80
N GLY A 433 13.19 -0.23 13.87
CA GLY A 433 14.06 -0.12 15.04
C GLY A 433 14.36 -1.47 15.68
N GLN A 434 13.34 -2.30 15.90
CA GLN A 434 13.50 -3.64 16.47
C GLN A 434 14.38 -4.55 15.60
N LEU A 435 14.25 -4.50 14.28
CA LEU A 435 15.05 -5.31 13.36
C LEU A 435 16.52 -4.86 13.34
N ILE A 436 16.77 -3.55 13.33
CA ILE A 436 18.14 -3.01 13.33
C ILE A 436 18.84 -3.31 14.67
N GLU A 437 18.15 -3.08 15.79
CA GLU A 437 18.70 -3.31 17.13
C GLU A 437 19.10 -4.78 17.34
N ASN A 438 18.33 -5.72 16.79
CA ASN A 438 18.53 -7.16 16.97
C ASN A 438 19.19 -7.86 15.78
N GLN A 439 19.73 -7.11 14.81
CA GLN A 439 20.17 -7.64 13.51
C GLN A 439 21.04 -8.90 13.61
N ASP A 440 22.01 -8.96 14.53
CA ASP A 440 22.98 -10.05 14.61
C ASP A 440 22.32 -11.39 14.97
N ARG A 441 21.19 -11.35 15.70
CA ARG A 441 20.43 -12.54 16.10
C ARG A 441 19.37 -12.93 15.07
N LEU A 442 18.99 -12.00 14.20
CA LEU A 442 17.87 -12.18 13.28
C LEU A 442 18.30 -12.43 11.84
N ARG A 443 19.60 -12.49 11.55
CA ARG A 443 20.09 -12.71 10.18
C ARG A 443 19.67 -14.07 9.62
N PHE A 444 19.41 -14.12 8.32
CA PHE A 444 19.24 -15.40 7.63
C PHE A 444 20.53 -16.19 7.57
N GLU A 445 20.38 -17.50 7.62
CA GLU A 445 21.48 -18.45 7.49
C GLU A 445 21.74 -18.77 6.01
N ILE A 446 22.94 -19.26 5.72
CA ILE A 446 23.26 -19.81 4.39
C ILE A 446 22.34 -21.01 4.15
N ASP A 447 21.88 -21.16 2.91
CA ASP A 447 20.93 -22.18 2.45
C ASP A 447 19.51 -22.05 3.03
N GLU A 448 19.21 -20.97 3.77
CA GLU A 448 17.85 -20.61 4.13
C GLU A 448 17.07 -20.11 2.91
N GLU A 449 15.80 -20.52 2.80
CA GLU A 449 14.93 -20.09 1.71
C GLU A 449 14.45 -18.64 1.91
N LEU A 450 14.64 -17.81 0.89
CA LEU A 450 14.36 -16.38 0.87
C LEU A 450 13.26 -16.06 -0.15
N PRO A 451 12.39 -15.08 0.13
CA PRO A 451 11.54 -14.53 -0.92
C PRO A 451 12.39 -13.73 -1.92
N ALA A 452 12.00 -13.75 -3.20
CA ALA A 452 12.78 -13.13 -4.28
C ALA A 452 13.15 -11.66 -4.04
N TRP A 453 12.22 -10.86 -3.50
CA TRP A 453 12.46 -9.44 -3.21
C TRP A 453 13.50 -9.20 -2.11
N GLN A 454 13.75 -10.19 -1.25
CA GLN A 454 14.71 -10.11 -0.16
C GLN A 454 16.10 -10.62 -0.56
N SER A 455 16.21 -11.30 -1.69
CA SER A 455 17.50 -11.78 -2.18
C SER A 455 18.51 -10.64 -2.28
N PRO A 456 19.73 -10.77 -1.69
CA PRO A 456 20.78 -9.77 -1.78
C PRO A 456 21.28 -9.54 -3.20
N TYR A 457 21.14 -10.55 -4.09
CA TYR A 457 21.50 -10.44 -5.51
C TYR A 457 20.25 -10.62 -6.37
N GLN A 458 20.02 -9.68 -7.28
CA GLN A 458 18.92 -9.70 -8.24
C GLN A 458 19.48 -10.00 -9.63
N VAL A 459 18.63 -10.51 -10.52
CA VAL A 459 18.98 -10.67 -11.93
C VAL A 459 19.06 -9.28 -12.56
N ILE A 460 20.21 -8.93 -13.14
CA ILE A 460 20.50 -7.57 -13.63
C ILE A 460 19.97 -7.35 -15.04
N SER A 461 20.04 -8.38 -15.89
CA SER A 461 19.63 -8.31 -17.29
C SER A 461 18.11 -8.44 -17.44
N GLU A 462 17.49 -7.52 -18.17
CA GLU A 462 16.05 -7.56 -18.46
C GLU A 462 15.66 -8.70 -19.41
N GLN A 463 16.62 -9.24 -20.17
CA GLN A 463 16.39 -10.37 -21.07
C GLN A 463 16.38 -11.71 -20.33
N ASP A 464 16.87 -11.75 -19.11
CA ASP A 464 16.97 -12.96 -18.30
C ASP A 464 15.72 -13.13 -17.43
N PRO A 465 15.27 -14.37 -17.17
CA PRO A 465 14.18 -14.64 -16.25
C PRO A 465 14.45 -14.05 -14.87
N GLN A 466 13.50 -13.28 -14.36
CA GLN A 466 13.65 -12.57 -13.08
C GLN A 466 13.50 -13.53 -11.90
N LEU A 467 14.14 -13.22 -10.78
CA LEU A 467 14.18 -14.13 -9.63
C LEU A 467 12.77 -14.46 -9.05
N ASN A 468 11.81 -13.54 -9.21
CA ASN A 468 10.42 -13.75 -8.80
C ASN A 468 9.65 -14.79 -9.64
N THR A 469 10.22 -15.26 -10.76
CA THR A 469 9.67 -16.36 -11.57
C THR A 469 10.26 -17.72 -11.17
N MET A 470 11.14 -17.77 -10.17
CA MET A 470 11.86 -18.96 -9.72
C MET A 470 11.45 -19.35 -8.29
N THR A 471 11.80 -20.56 -7.88
CA THR A 471 11.50 -21.11 -6.55
C THR A 471 12.76 -21.59 -5.83
N GLY A 472 12.67 -21.88 -4.52
CA GLY A 472 13.82 -22.40 -3.76
C GLY A 472 15.02 -21.46 -3.70
N ILE A 473 14.74 -20.14 -3.68
CA ILE A 473 15.76 -19.09 -3.71
C ILE A 473 16.53 -19.10 -2.40
N ARG A 474 17.84 -19.30 -2.45
CA ARG A 474 18.72 -19.42 -1.28
C ARG A 474 20.06 -18.73 -1.54
N LEU A 475 20.68 -18.22 -0.49
CA LEU A 475 22.08 -17.78 -0.55
C LEU A 475 22.98 -18.97 -0.18
N THR A 476 23.72 -19.51 -1.15
CA THR A 476 24.47 -20.76 -1.01
C THR A 476 25.96 -20.54 -1.27
N LYS A 477 26.79 -21.25 -0.52
CA LYS A 477 28.24 -21.33 -0.78
C LYS A 477 28.54 -22.47 -1.74
N VAL A 478 29.25 -22.17 -2.81
CA VAL A 478 29.72 -23.14 -3.81
C VAL A 478 31.22 -22.96 -4.03
N GLU A 479 31.88 -23.96 -4.58
CA GLU A 479 33.31 -23.91 -4.89
C GLU A 479 33.55 -24.61 -6.24
N ASP A 480 34.41 -24.01 -7.08
CA ASP A 480 34.84 -24.56 -8.37
C ASP A 480 33.68 -25.07 -9.27
N LEU A 481 32.73 -24.18 -9.54
CA LEU A 481 31.45 -24.49 -10.18
C LEU A 481 31.48 -24.26 -11.70
N TRP A 482 31.01 -25.24 -12.47
CA TRP A 482 30.73 -25.08 -13.90
C TRP A 482 29.32 -24.55 -14.10
N VAL A 483 29.18 -23.56 -14.98
CA VAL A 483 27.88 -22.93 -15.28
C VAL A 483 27.71 -22.62 -16.76
N HIS A 484 26.47 -22.67 -17.22
CA HIS A 484 26.06 -22.29 -18.57
C HIS A 484 25.34 -20.95 -18.56
N ARG A 485 25.78 -20.02 -19.39
CA ARG A 485 25.19 -18.68 -19.55
C ARG A 485 24.59 -18.56 -20.96
N TYR A 486 23.45 -17.87 -21.07
CA TYR A 486 22.75 -17.68 -22.35
C TYR A 486 22.42 -16.21 -22.61
N GLY A 487 22.84 -15.68 -23.76
CA GLY A 487 22.74 -14.27 -24.11
C GLY A 487 23.91 -13.45 -23.60
N ASP A 488 23.72 -12.14 -23.46
CA ASP A 488 24.81 -11.19 -23.25
C ASP A 488 25.70 -11.52 -22.02
N PRO A 489 27.04 -11.53 -22.14
CA PRO A 489 27.98 -11.67 -21.02
C PRO A 489 27.83 -10.63 -19.91
N ASP A 490 27.18 -9.48 -20.16
CA ASP A 490 26.86 -8.48 -19.13
C ASP A 490 25.71 -8.91 -18.19
N GLY A 491 25.12 -10.09 -18.39
CA GLY A 491 24.20 -10.71 -17.42
C GLY A 491 24.90 -11.29 -16.20
N ASN A 492 24.14 -11.70 -15.18
CA ASN A 492 24.64 -12.37 -13.98
C ASN A 492 23.91 -13.70 -13.66
N LEU A 493 23.07 -14.18 -14.56
CA LEU A 493 22.32 -15.42 -14.44
C LEU A 493 22.97 -16.56 -15.22
N ALA A 494 23.13 -17.70 -14.56
CA ALA A 494 23.71 -18.92 -15.10
C ALA A 494 22.88 -20.14 -14.70
N TYR A 495 23.13 -21.28 -15.36
CA TYR A 495 22.44 -22.55 -15.13
C TYR A 495 23.45 -23.67 -14.83
N GLU A 496 23.05 -24.62 -13.98
CA GLU A 496 23.87 -25.79 -13.63
C GLU A 496 24.08 -26.73 -14.83
N THR A 497 23.12 -26.78 -15.74
CA THR A 497 23.15 -27.61 -16.95
C THR A 497 22.75 -26.80 -18.16
N GLU A 498 23.04 -27.31 -19.36
CA GLU A 498 22.52 -26.72 -20.59
C GLU A 498 20.98 -26.70 -20.59
N ILE A 499 20.43 -25.64 -21.14
CA ILE A 499 19.00 -25.47 -21.37
C ILE A 499 18.73 -25.18 -22.84
N PRO A 500 17.54 -25.52 -23.37
CA PRO A 500 17.14 -25.11 -24.71
C PRO A 500 17.09 -23.58 -24.81
N SER A 501 17.90 -22.99 -25.69
CA SER A 501 17.89 -21.55 -25.97
C SER A 501 18.35 -21.27 -27.39
N ASP A 502 17.82 -20.22 -27.99
CA ASP A 502 18.26 -19.62 -29.26
C ASP A 502 19.30 -18.51 -29.05
N ARG A 503 19.58 -18.15 -27.80
CA ARG A 503 20.56 -17.12 -27.42
C ARG A 503 21.97 -17.72 -27.38
N GLU A 504 22.97 -16.87 -27.57
CA GLU A 504 24.39 -17.26 -27.53
C GLU A 504 24.72 -18.00 -26.23
N HIS A 505 25.36 -19.15 -26.35
CA HIS A 505 25.72 -20.00 -25.22
C HIS A 505 27.16 -19.74 -24.80
N TYR A 506 27.37 -19.67 -23.50
CA TYR A 506 28.68 -19.53 -22.88
C TYR A 506 28.87 -20.59 -21.80
N LEU A 507 30.06 -21.19 -21.75
CA LEU A 507 30.45 -22.17 -20.73
C LEU A 507 31.53 -21.58 -19.85
N TYR A 508 31.22 -21.38 -18.57
CA TYR A 508 32.14 -20.77 -17.61
C TYR A 508 32.48 -21.71 -16.47
N ARG A 509 33.70 -21.54 -15.93
CA ARG A 509 34.11 -22.13 -14.66
C ARG A 509 34.36 -21.02 -13.64
N LEU A 510 33.57 -21.03 -12.57
CA LEU A 510 33.71 -20.13 -11.41
C LEU A 510 34.75 -20.72 -10.46
N LYS A 511 35.91 -20.07 -10.31
CA LYS A 511 37.04 -20.56 -9.52
C LYS A 511 36.95 -20.16 -8.05
N GLY A 512 37.32 -21.07 -7.17
CA GLY A 512 37.39 -20.83 -5.73
C GLY A 512 36.01 -20.70 -5.08
N PRO A 513 35.94 -20.18 -3.83
CA PRO A 513 34.70 -20.12 -3.09
C PRO A 513 33.83 -18.94 -3.55
N TRP A 514 32.57 -19.24 -3.85
CA TRP A 514 31.55 -18.26 -4.19
C TRP A 514 30.40 -18.31 -3.19
N THR A 515 29.77 -17.17 -2.98
CA THR A 515 28.45 -17.10 -2.33
C THR A 515 27.49 -16.55 -3.37
N LEU A 516 26.58 -17.38 -3.84
CA LEU A 516 25.67 -17.12 -4.96
C LEU A 516 24.23 -17.26 -4.50
N ILE A 517 23.29 -16.70 -5.26
CA ILE A 517 21.90 -17.11 -5.13
C ILE A 517 21.67 -18.36 -5.96
N THR A 518 21.20 -19.43 -5.33
CA THR A 518 20.67 -20.61 -6.03
C THR A 518 19.17 -20.50 -6.11
N ALA A 519 18.59 -20.81 -7.26
CA ALA A 519 17.16 -20.92 -7.44
C ALA A 519 16.84 -22.06 -8.41
N VAL A 520 15.56 -22.43 -8.50
CA VAL A 520 15.07 -23.45 -9.42
C VAL A 520 14.08 -22.80 -10.38
N THR A 521 14.34 -22.94 -11.69
CA THR A 521 13.44 -22.41 -12.73
C THR A 521 12.12 -23.20 -12.79
N ALA A 522 11.15 -22.71 -13.55
CA ALA A 522 9.87 -23.42 -13.76
C ALA A 522 10.06 -24.81 -14.39
N GLU A 523 11.14 -24.99 -15.16
CA GLU A 523 11.53 -26.24 -15.82
C GLU A 523 12.30 -27.19 -14.88
N GLY A 524 12.54 -26.81 -13.63
CA GLY A 524 13.24 -27.64 -12.65
C GLY A 524 14.76 -27.60 -12.75
N VAL A 525 15.32 -26.65 -13.51
CA VAL A 525 16.78 -26.49 -13.66
C VAL A 525 17.30 -25.57 -12.56
N ARG A 526 18.43 -25.94 -11.95
CA ARG A 526 19.09 -25.07 -10.97
C ARG A 526 19.78 -23.91 -11.69
N ALA A 527 19.51 -22.71 -11.21
CA ALA A 527 20.10 -21.48 -11.68
C ALA A 527 20.93 -20.81 -10.57
N TYR A 528 21.95 -20.07 -10.99
CA TYR A 528 22.86 -19.33 -10.14
C TYR A 528 22.83 -17.85 -10.52
N VAL A 529 22.62 -16.97 -9.54
CA VAL A 529 22.74 -15.51 -9.73
C VAL A 529 23.98 -15.02 -9.01
N LEU A 530 24.90 -14.44 -9.77
CA LEU A 530 26.13 -13.86 -9.28
C LEU A 530 25.89 -12.47 -8.65
N PRO A 531 26.77 -12.01 -7.74
CA PRO A 531 26.64 -10.70 -7.10
C PRO A 531 26.64 -9.53 -8.09
N ASP A 532 27.30 -9.70 -9.23
CA ASP A 532 27.40 -8.75 -10.34
C ASP A 532 27.55 -9.54 -11.66
N ARG A 533 27.63 -8.85 -12.79
CA ARG A 533 27.84 -9.43 -14.13
C ARG A 533 29.12 -10.26 -14.23
N PHE A 534 29.13 -11.26 -15.12
CA PHE A 534 30.29 -12.15 -15.35
C PHE A 534 31.56 -11.37 -15.65
N THR A 535 31.46 -10.31 -16.47
CA THR A 535 32.59 -9.45 -16.88
C THR A 535 33.24 -8.68 -15.72
N ALA A 536 32.59 -8.59 -14.55
CA ALA A 536 33.15 -7.96 -13.36
C ALA A 536 34.19 -8.84 -12.63
N PHE A 537 34.29 -10.12 -12.98
CA PHE A 537 35.13 -11.10 -12.26
C PHE A 537 36.12 -11.86 -13.16
N PRO A 538 36.94 -11.17 -14.00
CA PRO A 538 37.81 -11.82 -14.98
C PRO A 538 38.87 -12.74 -14.36
N ASP A 539 39.32 -12.47 -13.14
CA ASP A 539 40.33 -13.29 -12.46
C ASP A 539 39.74 -14.58 -11.86
N TYR A 540 38.42 -14.62 -11.64
CA TYR A 540 37.71 -15.71 -10.97
C TYR A 540 36.84 -16.54 -11.91
N ILE A 541 36.73 -16.16 -13.18
CA ILE A 541 35.89 -16.83 -14.16
C ILE A 541 36.73 -17.18 -15.38
N ASP A 542 36.82 -18.47 -15.67
CA ASP A 542 37.44 -18.97 -16.89
C ASP A 542 36.37 -19.22 -17.97
N ASP A 543 36.65 -18.80 -19.20
CA ASP A 543 35.79 -18.98 -20.37
C ASP A 543 36.20 -20.20 -21.20
N PHE A 544 35.31 -21.19 -21.24
CA PHE A 544 35.46 -22.44 -21.99
C PHE A 544 34.49 -22.55 -23.16
N THR A 545 33.80 -21.47 -23.53
CA THR A 545 32.74 -21.46 -24.56
C THR A 545 33.18 -22.06 -25.89
N LEU A 546 34.40 -21.75 -26.33
CA LEU A 546 34.96 -22.27 -27.58
C LEU A 546 35.95 -23.43 -27.37
N HIS A 547 36.05 -23.95 -26.14
CA HIS A 547 36.99 -25.00 -25.80
C HIS A 547 36.44 -26.38 -26.21
N PRO A 548 37.13 -27.17 -27.07
CA PRO A 548 36.59 -28.42 -27.60
C PRO A 548 36.69 -29.62 -26.65
N GLY A 549 37.10 -29.38 -25.40
CA GLY A 549 37.50 -30.41 -24.45
C GLY A 549 38.81 -31.10 -24.81
N LEU A 550 39.18 -32.13 -24.04
CA LEU A 550 40.35 -32.95 -24.36
C LEU A 550 40.00 -34.01 -25.42
N PRO A 551 40.94 -34.35 -26.32
CA PRO A 551 40.75 -35.43 -27.27
C PRO A 551 40.60 -36.79 -26.55
N PRO A 552 39.93 -37.78 -27.17
CA PRO A 552 39.81 -39.11 -26.58
C PRO A 552 41.20 -39.76 -26.40
N LEU A 553 41.39 -40.47 -25.29
CA LEU A 553 42.63 -41.19 -25.02
C LEU A 553 42.88 -42.26 -26.08
N THR A 554 44.04 -42.18 -26.74
CA THR A 554 44.48 -43.15 -27.75
C THR A 554 45.58 -44.07 -27.23
N ASP A 555 45.78 -45.22 -27.88
CA ASP A 555 46.89 -46.13 -27.55
C ASP A 555 48.27 -45.46 -27.74
N ALA A 556 48.38 -44.53 -28.70
CA ALA A 556 49.59 -43.74 -28.89
C ALA A 556 49.86 -42.80 -27.71
N MET A 557 48.82 -42.16 -27.15
CA MET A 557 48.94 -41.32 -25.95
C MET A 557 49.35 -42.15 -24.72
N ARG A 558 48.80 -43.36 -24.56
CA ARG A 558 49.20 -44.30 -23.48
C ARG A 558 50.66 -44.71 -23.60
N GLU A 559 51.11 -45.05 -24.81
CA GLU A 559 52.50 -45.38 -25.07
C GLU A 559 53.44 -44.18 -24.83
N GLN A 560 53.01 -42.98 -25.19
CA GLN A 560 53.75 -41.75 -24.92
C GLN A 560 53.84 -41.44 -23.42
N ALA A 561 52.75 -41.64 -22.66
CA ALA A 561 52.73 -41.48 -21.21
C ALA A 561 53.73 -42.41 -20.52
N ARG A 562 53.81 -43.69 -20.92
CA ARG A 562 54.81 -44.65 -20.41
C ARG A 562 56.26 -44.31 -20.75
N ARG A 563 56.49 -43.47 -21.78
CA ARG A 563 57.82 -43.05 -22.23
C ARG A 563 58.28 -41.72 -21.62
N GLN A 564 57.37 -40.87 -21.16
CA GLN A 564 57.69 -39.61 -20.48
C GLN A 564 58.09 -39.86 -19.01
N VAL A 565 58.66 -38.84 -18.36
CA VAL A 565 59.10 -38.90 -16.95
C VAL A 565 57.87 -39.18 -16.05
N PRO A 566 57.96 -40.11 -15.08
CA PRO A 566 56.87 -40.40 -14.12
C PRO A 566 56.41 -39.14 -13.36
N ASP A 567 55.13 -39.11 -12.95
CA ASP A 567 54.52 -38.00 -12.20
C ASP A 567 54.51 -36.67 -13.00
N ALA A 568 53.94 -36.71 -14.21
CA ALA A 568 53.92 -35.59 -15.15
C ALA A 568 52.55 -35.41 -15.84
N TRP A 569 52.37 -34.26 -16.48
CA TRP A 569 51.20 -33.94 -17.30
C TRP A 569 51.47 -34.17 -18.78
N LEU A 570 50.63 -34.97 -19.45
CA LEU A 570 50.66 -35.14 -20.90
C LEU A 570 49.80 -34.07 -21.56
N TRP A 571 50.44 -33.04 -22.12
CA TRP A 571 49.78 -31.92 -22.79
C TRP A 571 49.30 -32.26 -24.21
N CYS A 572 48.08 -31.83 -24.53
CA CYS A 572 47.42 -31.97 -25.82
C CYS A 572 47.39 -30.62 -26.54
N ALA A 573 48.09 -30.52 -27.67
CA ALA A 573 47.99 -29.37 -28.57
C ALA A 573 46.87 -29.56 -29.59
N ASP A 574 46.33 -28.45 -30.10
CA ASP A 574 45.40 -28.48 -31.23
C ASP A 574 46.08 -29.07 -32.48
N PRO A 575 45.45 -30.01 -33.20
CA PRO A 575 46.02 -30.64 -34.39
C PRO A 575 46.29 -29.66 -35.55
N GLU A 576 45.68 -28.47 -35.54
CA GLU A 576 45.98 -27.41 -36.51
C GLU A 576 47.36 -26.77 -36.28
N VAL A 577 48.06 -27.07 -35.18
CA VAL A 577 49.42 -26.56 -34.92
C VAL A 577 50.41 -27.16 -35.90
N ASN A 578 51.07 -26.28 -36.68
CA ASN A 578 52.14 -26.67 -37.58
C ASN A 578 53.50 -26.14 -37.09
N PRO A 579 54.43 -27.02 -36.66
CA PRO A 579 55.75 -26.63 -36.16
C PRO A 579 56.64 -25.88 -37.17
N ASN A 580 56.31 -25.92 -38.46
CA ASN A 580 57.06 -25.17 -39.47
C ASN A 580 56.77 -23.66 -39.42
N TYR A 581 55.64 -23.27 -38.81
CA TYR A 581 55.17 -21.88 -38.78
C TYR A 581 55.10 -21.31 -37.36
N ILE A 582 54.97 -22.18 -36.35
CA ILE A 582 54.90 -21.81 -34.94
C ILE A 582 56.16 -22.32 -34.24
N GLU A 583 56.89 -21.41 -33.61
CA GLU A 583 58.08 -21.74 -32.82
C GLU A 583 57.68 -22.13 -31.40
N GLY A 584 58.02 -23.36 -30.99
CA GLY A 584 57.53 -23.93 -29.73
C GLY A 584 56.04 -24.29 -29.78
N ILE A 585 55.43 -24.45 -28.60
CA ILE A 585 53.99 -24.69 -28.47
C ILE A 585 53.43 -23.58 -27.56
N PRO A 586 52.82 -22.52 -28.14
CA PRO A 586 52.22 -21.44 -27.36
C PRO A 586 51.08 -21.97 -26.48
N ASP A 587 50.91 -21.37 -25.30
CA ASP A 587 49.85 -21.77 -24.35
C ASP A 587 48.46 -21.76 -25.02
N ALA A 588 48.17 -20.74 -25.83
CA ALA A 588 46.90 -20.60 -26.54
C ALA A 588 46.57 -21.73 -27.52
N THR A 589 47.53 -22.60 -27.87
CA THR A 589 47.30 -23.75 -28.76
C THR A 589 47.04 -25.06 -28.01
N LEU A 590 47.17 -25.07 -26.68
CA LEU A 590 47.01 -26.27 -25.87
C LEU A 590 45.55 -26.42 -25.43
N PHE A 591 44.93 -27.57 -25.69
CA PHE A 591 43.63 -27.93 -25.10
C PHE A 591 43.72 -28.15 -23.59
N GLY A 592 44.90 -28.50 -23.08
CA GLY A 592 45.10 -28.91 -21.70
C GLY A 592 45.89 -30.19 -21.59
N ALA A 593 45.74 -30.92 -20.49
CA ALA A 593 46.57 -32.08 -20.20
C ALA A 593 45.85 -33.19 -19.42
N PHE A 594 46.36 -34.41 -19.57
CA PHE A 594 46.02 -35.58 -18.75
C PHE A 594 47.11 -35.84 -17.72
N ALA A 595 46.75 -36.09 -16.47
CA ALA A 595 47.71 -36.46 -15.43
C ALA A 595 48.16 -37.93 -15.59
N VAL A 596 49.47 -38.16 -15.45
CA VAL A 596 50.12 -39.47 -15.58
C VAL A 596 50.75 -39.85 -14.24
N GLY A 597 50.39 -41.02 -13.72
CA GLY A 597 50.91 -41.57 -12.46
C GLY A 597 52.34 -42.09 -12.56
N GLU A 598 52.89 -42.54 -11.43
CA GLU A 598 54.26 -43.08 -11.35
C GLU A 598 54.49 -44.34 -12.22
N ASP A 599 53.42 -45.09 -12.49
CA ASP A 599 53.42 -46.30 -13.32
C ASP A 599 53.31 -46.01 -14.82
N GLY A 600 53.22 -44.74 -15.21
CA GLY A 600 53.05 -44.31 -16.60
C GLY A 600 51.62 -44.48 -17.13
N GLU A 601 50.65 -44.79 -16.27
CA GLU A 601 49.23 -44.87 -16.61
C GLU A 601 48.49 -43.56 -16.26
N PHE A 602 47.38 -43.27 -16.93
CA PHE A 602 46.59 -42.06 -16.66
C PHE A 602 45.79 -42.19 -15.38
N THR A 603 45.84 -41.17 -14.51
CA THR A 603 45.13 -41.18 -13.22
C THR A 603 43.64 -40.91 -13.35
N GLY A 604 43.22 -40.36 -14.50
CA GLY A 604 41.86 -39.86 -14.76
C GLY A 604 41.69 -38.37 -14.43
N GLU A 605 42.67 -37.73 -13.79
CA GLU A 605 42.69 -36.29 -13.57
C GLU A 605 43.05 -35.54 -14.87
N THR A 606 42.33 -34.45 -15.13
CA THR A 606 42.46 -33.66 -16.36
C THR A 606 42.52 -32.17 -16.04
N TYR A 607 43.29 -31.45 -16.84
CA TYR A 607 43.37 -30.00 -16.83
C TYR A 607 42.90 -29.49 -18.19
N LEU A 608 41.89 -28.63 -18.23
CA LEU A 608 41.52 -27.88 -19.44
C LEU A 608 42.21 -26.53 -19.40
N ASN A 609 42.74 -26.09 -20.54
CA ASN A 609 43.46 -24.83 -20.61
C ASN A 609 42.49 -23.65 -20.84
N PRO A 610 42.27 -22.75 -19.87
CA PRO A 610 41.39 -21.59 -20.06
C PRO A 610 41.97 -20.56 -21.06
N ASN A 611 43.27 -20.62 -21.34
CA ASN A 611 43.92 -19.72 -22.29
C ASN A 611 43.85 -20.22 -23.74
N TYR A 612 43.32 -21.42 -23.98
CA TYR A 612 43.13 -21.95 -25.32
C TYR A 612 42.35 -20.97 -26.20
N ARG A 613 42.79 -20.83 -27.45
CA ARG A 613 42.11 -20.05 -28.49
C ARG A 613 41.91 -20.97 -29.69
N PRO A 614 40.69 -21.03 -30.28
CA PRO A 614 40.44 -21.86 -31.44
C PRO A 614 41.33 -21.50 -32.63
N GLY A 615 41.83 -22.53 -33.30
CA GLY A 615 42.61 -22.43 -34.53
C GLY A 615 41.80 -21.89 -35.72
N PRO A 616 42.49 -21.55 -36.83
CA PRO A 616 41.87 -20.99 -38.03
C PRO A 616 40.64 -21.75 -38.55
N GLN A 617 40.72 -23.07 -38.72
CA GLN A 617 39.61 -23.86 -39.26
C GLN A 617 38.42 -23.88 -38.28
N ARG A 618 38.68 -24.04 -36.98
CA ARG A 618 37.62 -23.95 -35.95
C ARG A 618 36.94 -22.59 -35.87
N ARG A 619 37.61 -21.51 -36.27
CA ARG A 619 37.00 -20.18 -36.41
C ARG A 619 36.26 -19.98 -37.73
N GLY A 620 36.27 -20.97 -38.61
CA GLY A 620 35.63 -20.91 -39.92
C GLY A 620 36.42 -20.09 -40.95
N PHE A 621 37.72 -19.88 -40.74
CA PHE A 621 38.56 -19.25 -41.76
C PHE A 621 38.72 -20.17 -42.98
N PRO A 622 38.83 -19.61 -44.20
CA PRO A 622 38.96 -20.40 -45.40
C PRO A 622 40.29 -21.18 -45.41
N GLU A 623 40.30 -22.32 -46.10
CA GLU A 623 41.53 -23.10 -46.32
C GLU A 623 42.63 -22.23 -46.96
N PRO A 624 43.86 -22.25 -46.42
CA PRO A 624 44.95 -21.42 -46.93
C PRO A 624 45.35 -21.87 -48.35
N LEU A 625 45.49 -20.91 -49.26
CA LEU A 625 45.93 -21.14 -50.64
C LEU A 625 47.43 -20.89 -50.83
N ALA A 626 48.09 -20.26 -49.84
CA ALA A 626 49.52 -20.00 -49.80
C ALA A 626 50.07 -19.98 -48.36
N ASP A 627 51.40 -20.11 -48.21
CA ASP A 627 52.09 -20.12 -46.90
C ASP A 627 51.83 -18.85 -46.07
N LEU A 628 51.64 -17.70 -46.73
CA LEU A 628 51.29 -16.45 -46.06
C LEU A 628 49.86 -16.48 -45.47
N ASP A 629 48.93 -17.22 -46.08
CA ASP A 629 47.57 -17.39 -45.54
C ASP A 629 47.59 -18.17 -44.22
N VAL A 630 48.48 -19.17 -44.10
CA VAL A 630 48.69 -19.92 -42.85
C VAL A 630 49.16 -18.97 -41.74
N THR A 631 50.14 -18.12 -42.04
CA THR A 631 50.68 -17.15 -41.07
C THR A 631 49.63 -16.12 -40.67
N LEU A 632 48.85 -15.62 -41.65
CA LEU A 632 47.72 -14.72 -41.41
C LEU A 632 46.69 -15.34 -40.46
N GLY A 633 46.31 -16.60 -40.71
CA GLY A 633 45.37 -17.34 -39.85
C GLY A 633 45.88 -17.50 -38.42
N TYR A 634 47.14 -17.91 -38.23
CA TYR A 634 47.69 -18.08 -36.89
C TYR A 634 47.83 -16.77 -36.12
N VAL A 635 48.23 -15.67 -36.79
CA VAL A 635 48.28 -14.35 -36.14
C VAL A 635 46.87 -13.88 -35.78
N ALA A 636 45.89 -14.05 -36.68
CA ALA A 636 44.49 -13.68 -36.43
C ALA A 636 43.86 -14.48 -35.27
N CYS A 637 44.28 -15.72 -35.05
CA CYS A 637 43.84 -16.54 -33.91
C CYS A 637 44.63 -16.30 -32.62
N GLY A 638 45.69 -15.50 -32.66
CA GLY A 638 46.58 -15.24 -31.51
C GLY A 638 47.57 -16.37 -31.21
N TRP A 639 47.81 -17.27 -32.16
CA TRP A 639 48.77 -18.38 -32.04
C TRP A 639 50.19 -17.97 -32.43
N ALA A 640 50.34 -16.91 -33.22
CA ALA A 640 51.63 -16.36 -33.61
C ALA A 640 51.68 -14.84 -33.33
N PRO A 641 52.84 -14.30 -32.96
CA PRO A 641 52.98 -12.87 -32.71
C PRO A 641 52.94 -12.07 -34.02
N GLN A 642 52.39 -10.85 -33.97
CA GLN A 642 52.14 -10.02 -35.16
C GLN A 642 53.38 -9.74 -36.02
N HIS A 643 54.58 -9.65 -35.44
CA HIS A 643 55.81 -9.38 -36.20
C HIS A 643 56.16 -10.51 -37.20
N ARG A 644 55.71 -11.76 -36.96
CA ARG A 644 55.92 -12.87 -37.90
C ARG A 644 55.27 -12.60 -39.24
N LEU A 645 54.16 -11.86 -39.25
CA LEU A 645 53.44 -11.49 -40.46
C LEU A 645 54.27 -10.59 -41.37
N LEU A 646 55.06 -9.67 -40.80
CA LEU A 646 55.93 -8.77 -41.56
C LEU A 646 57.02 -9.55 -42.31
N THR A 647 57.75 -10.42 -41.61
CA THR A 647 58.76 -11.29 -42.22
C THR A 647 58.17 -12.25 -43.25
N ALA A 648 57.03 -12.88 -42.94
CA ALA A 648 56.37 -13.80 -43.87
C ALA A 648 55.89 -13.08 -45.13
N THR A 649 55.42 -11.83 -45.01
CA THR A 649 55.00 -11.01 -46.16
C THR A 649 56.18 -10.65 -47.05
N LEU A 650 57.34 -10.31 -46.49
CA LEU A 650 58.55 -10.03 -47.26
C LEU A 650 59.01 -11.24 -48.08
N ASP A 651 58.95 -12.44 -47.49
CA ASP A 651 59.40 -13.69 -48.13
C ASP A 651 58.34 -14.35 -49.03
N ALA A 652 57.08 -13.91 -48.93
CA ALA A 652 55.99 -14.47 -49.70
C ALA A 652 56.07 -14.13 -51.18
N THR A 653 55.63 -15.08 -52.00
CA THR A 653 55.19 -14.81 -53.38
C THR A 653 53.84 -14.12 -53.32
N LEU A 654 53.75 -12.97 -54.00
CA LEU A 654 52.56 -12.14 -54.05
C LEU A 654 52.15 -11.93 -55.51
N ILE A 655 50.89 -11.62 -55.73
CA ILE A 655 50.36 -11.19 -57.03
C ILE A 655 49.92 -9.76 -56.90
N ALA A 656 50.43 -8.88 -57.75
CA ALA A 656 50.02 -7.48 -57.85
C ALA A 656 49.40 -7.22 -59.22
N GLU A 657 48.47 -6.26 -59.30
CA GLU A 657 47.95 -5.78 -60.58
C GLU A 657 48.91 -4.78 -61.24
N THR A 658 48.92 -4.79 -62.57
CA THR A 658 49.68 -3.82 -63.37
C THR A 658 48.75 -2.98 -64.23
N ASP A 659 49.23 -1.82 -64.67
CA ASP A 659 48.52 -0.93 -65.59
C ASP A 659 48.46 -1.43 -67.06
N GLY A 660 48.91 -2.66 -67.32
CA GLY A 660 49.03 -3.23 -68.68
C GLY A 660 50.27 -2.78 -69.46
N GLN A 661 51.05 -1.83 -68.93
CA GLN A 661 52.38 -1.42 -69.46
C GLN A 661 53.54 -1.93 -68.60
N GLY A 662 53.24 -2.70 -67.55
CA GLY A 662 54.21 -3.30 -66.63
C GLY A 662 54.49 -2.47 -65.37
N ASN A 663 53.77 -1.37 -65.13
CA ASN A 663 53.89 -0.63 -63.87
C ASN A 663 52.89 -1.13 -62.83
N LEU A 664 53.29 -1.15 -61.56
CA LEU A 664 52.42 -1.51 -60.43
C LEU A 664 51.25 -0.52 -60.29
N ARG A 665 50.05 -1.05 -60.06
CA ARG A 665 48.85 -0.25 -59.85
C ARG A 665 48.75 0.22 -58.39
N ILE A 666 49.20 1.45 -58.13
CA ILE A 666 49.10 2.08 -56.80
C ILE A 666 47.81 2.90 -56.72
N GLY A 667 46.95 2.55 -55.78
CA GLY A 667 45.72 3.28 -55.48
C GLY A 667 45.96 4.45 -54.52
N VAL A 668 45.04 5.40 -54.49
CA VAL A 668 44.99 6.48 -53.49
C VAL A 668 43.59 6.50 -52.90
N THR A 669 43.48 6.36 -51.58
CA THR A 669 42.19 6.45 -50.88
C THR A 669 41.64 7.88 -50.93
N GLN A 670 40.37 8.08 -50.57
CA GLN A 670 39.76 9.41 -50.53
C GLN A 670 40.50 10.38 -49.58
N ASP A 671 41.16 9.85 -48.55
CA ASP A 671 41.97 10.63 -47.59
C ASP A 671 43.39 10.94 -48.10
N GLY A 672 43.71 10.58 -49.35
CA GLY A 672 45.03 10.81 -49.95
C GLY A 672 46.11 9.80 -49.57
N ARG A 673 45.77 8.71 -48.85
CA ARG A 673 46.73 7.65 -48.50
C ARG A 673 46.95 6.72 -49.69
N ARG A 674 48.21 6.43 -50.01
CA ARG A 674 48.57 5.48 -51.08
C ARG A 674 48.41 4.06 -50.58
N PHE A 675 47.93 3.16 -51.44
CA PHE A 675 47.88 1.74 -51.14
C PHE A 675 48.24 0.89 -52.37
N LEU A 676 48.77 -0.30 -52.10
CA LEU A 676 49.03 -1.34 -53.09
C LEU A 676 48.24 -2.59 -52.67
N ALA A 677 47.36 -3.05 -53.54
CA ALA A 677 46.65 -4.31 -53.34
C ALA A 677 47.49 -5.47 -53.86
N VAL A 678 47.64 -6.50 -53.04
CA VAL A 678 48.31 -7.75 -53.38
C VAL A 678 47.49 -8.94 -52.92
N TRP A 679 47.67 -10.05 -53.62
CA TRP A 679 47.00 -11.32 -53.32
C TRP A 679 48.03 -12.41 -53.11
N THR A 680 47.79 -13.28 -52.14
CA THR A 680 48.73 -14.33 -51.74
C THR A 680 48.69 -15.55 -52.68
N ALA A 681 47.58 -15.73 -53.43
CA ALA A 681 47.40 -16.82 -54.39
C ALA A 681 46.44 -16.41 -55.52
N PRO A 682 46.49 -17.08 -56.70
CA PRO A 682 45.58 -16.80 -57.81
C PRO A 682 44.10 -16.97 -57.44
N GLY A 683 43.77 -17.85 -56.49
CA GLY A 683 42.40 -18.05 -56.02
C GLY A 683 41.83 -16.89 -55.21
N HIS A 684 42.67 -15.97 -54.72
CA HIS A 684 42.23 -14.75 -54.04
C HIS A 684 42.02 -13.57 -55.00
N LEU A 685 42.47 -13.67 -56.25
CA LEU A 685 42.31 -12.61 -57.24
C LEU A 685 40.83 -12.39 -57.58
N PRO A 686 40.39 -11.13 -57.72
CA PRO A 686 39.06 -10.84 -58.22
C PRO A 686 38.95 -11.22 -59.71
N GLN A 687 37.73 -11.56 -60.16
CA GLN A 687 37.50 -12.03 -61.53
C GLN A 687 37.84 -10.99 -62.61
N ASP A 688 37.86 -9.71 -62.25
CA ASP A 688 38.17 -8.57 -63.11
C ASP A 688 39.61 -8.07 -62.96
N ALA A 689 40.50 -8.85 -62.33
CA ALA A 689 41.90 -8.47 -62.13
C ALA A 689 42.61 -8.11 -63.45
N ALA A 690 43.17 -6.91 -63.51
CA ALA A 690 43.83 -6.37 -64.68
C ALA A 690 45.33 -6.74 -64.70
N SER A 691 45.72 -7.58 -65.67
CA SER A 691 47.12 -7.92 -65.97
C SER A 691 47.93 -8.32 -64.71
N PRO A 692 47.57 -9.42 -64.03
CA PRO A 692 48.23 -9.86 -62.81
C PRO A 692 49.69 -10.23 -63.06
N MET A 693 50.58 -9.81 -62.16
CA MET A 693 52.00 -10.09 -62.18
C MET A 693 52.44 -10.69 -60.84
N GLN A 694 53.21 -11.78 -60.90
CA GLN A 694 53.86 -12.37 -59.73
C GLN A 694 55.07 -11.51 -59.30
N THR A 695 55.21 -11.30 -58.01
CA THR A 695 56.31 -10.57 -57.37
C THR A 695 56.58 -11.16 -55.98
N THR A 696 57.53 -10.60 -55.24
CA THR A 696 57.78 -10.93 -53.84
C THR A 696 57.64 -9.69 -52.95
N GLY A 697 57.38 -9.87 -51.67
CA GLY A 697 57.31 -8.73 -50.74
C GLY A 697 58.59 -7.90 -50.75
N ARG A 698 59.77 -8.55 -50.84
CA ARG A 698 61.08 -7.88 -50.95
C ARG A 698 61.23 -7.02 -52.21
N GLU A 699 60.71 -7.47 -53.35
CA GLU A 699 60.73 -6.69 -54.59
C GLU A 699 59.83 -5.45 -54.54
N LEU A 700 58.77 -5.50 -53.73
CA LEU A 700 57.84 -4.38 -53.56
C LEU A 700 58.37 -3.29 -52.63
N VAL A 701 59.31 -3.58 -51.72
CA VAL A 701 59.85 -2.64 -50.71
C VAL A 701 60.15 -1.23 -51.26
N PRO A 702 60.83 -1.05 -52.41
CA PRO A 702 61.18 0.28 -52.91
C PRO A 702 59.96 1.19 -53.17
N VAL A 703 58.77 0.63 -53.34
CA VAL A 703 57.52 1.37 -53.59
C VAL A 703 56.59 1.45 -52.37
N LEU A 704 56.97 0.84 -51.24
CA LEU A 704 56.14 0.75 -50.04
C LEU A 704 56.30 1.94 -49.07
N ALA A 705 57.31 2.79 -49.23
CA ALA A 705 57.51 3.96 -48.35
C ALA A 705 56.29 4.89 -48.38
N GLY A 706 55.65 5.08 -47.22
CA GLY A 706 54.40 5.87 -47.11
C GLY A 706 53.18 5.28 -47.85
N THR A 707 53.21 3.98 -48.20
CA THR A 707 52.14 3.25 -48.88
C THR A 707 51.63 2.10 -47.99
N LEU A 708 50.32 1.88 -47.93
CA LEU A 708 49.73 0.71 -47.27
C LEU A 708 49.74 -0.51 -48.20
N LEU A 709 50.20 -1.66 -47.72
CA LEU A 709 50.05 -2.92 -48.43
C LEU A 709 48.76 -3.61 -47.97
N LEU A 710 47.79 -3.74 -48.88
CA LEU A 710 46.54 -4.46 -48.63
C LEU A 710 46.70 -5.89 -49.14
N ILE A 711 46.71 -6.86 -48.24
CA ILE A 711 46.84 -8.28 -48.58
C ILE A 711 45.44 -8.91 -48.59
N ASN A 712 45.11 -9.59 -49.68
CA ASN A 712 43.79 -10.21 -49.92
C ASN A 712 42.62 -9.25 -49.61
N PRO A 713 42.59 -8.03 -50.18
CA PRO A 713 41.57 -7.05 -49.88
C PRO A 713 40.16 -7.58 -50.17
N GLY A 714 39.25 -7.41 -49.22
CA GLY A 714 37.87 -7.89 -49.30
C GLY A 714 37.68 -9.40 -49.02
N GLY A 715 38.76 -10.15 -48.77
CA GLY A 715 38.70 -11.54 -48.33
C GLY A 715 38.47 -11.70 -46.82
N GLN A 716 38.02 -12.88 -46.39
CA GLN A 716 37.84 -13.21 -44.95
C GLN A 716 39.17 -13.26 -44.16
N LEU A 717 40.30 -13.49 -44.85
CA LEU A 717 41.67 -13.45 -44.31
C LEU A 717 42.48 -12.35 -45.03
N GLY A 718 42.03 -11.11 -44.87
CA GLY A 718 42.73 -9.92 -45.38
C GLY A 718 43.39 -9.11 -44.25
N VAL A 719 44.46 -8.40 -44.57
CA VAL A 719 45.15 -7.51 -43.61
C VAL A 719 45.69 -6.26 -44.30
N GLU A 720 45.79 -5.17 -43.55
CA GLU A 720 46.48 -3.96 -43.97
C GLU A 720 47.79 -3.84 -43.21
N LEU A 721 48.90 -3.72 -43.94
CA LEU A 721 50.23 -3.54 -43.36
C LEU A 721 50.82 -2.19 -43.79
N PRO A 722 51.30 -1.37 -42.85
CA PRO A 722 52.09 -0.19 -43.19
C PRO A 722 53.36 -0.60 -43.93
N GLY A 723 53.60 0.00 -45.10
CA GLY A 723 54.80 -0.27 -45.88
C GLY A 723 56.09 0.09 -45.13
N ASP A 724 56.05 1.13 -44.29
CA ASP A 724 57.18 1.53 -43.44
C ASP A 724 57.55 0.44 -42.41
N ASP A 725 56.59 -0.35 -41.93
CA ASP A 725 56.84 -1.47 -41.00
C ASP A 725 57.50 -2.64 -41.72
N LEU A 726 57.12 -2.90 -42.99
CA LEU A 726 57.78 -3.89 -43.84
C LEU A 726 59.21 -3.47 -44.21
N ILE A 727 59.43 -2.17 -44.45
CA ILE A 727 60.77 -1.62 -44.66
C ILE A 727 61.63 -1.80 -43.41
N ALA A 728 61.10 -1.45 -42.24
CA ALA A 728 61.82 -1.60 -40.97
C ALA A 728 62.12 -3.07 -40.62
N ALA A 729 61.30 -4.01 -41.09
CA ALA A 729 61.50 -5.44 -40.90
C ALA A 729 62.59 -6.05 -41.79
N LEU A 730 63.13 -5.33 -42.78
CA LEU A 730 64.27 -5.80 -43.59
C LEU A 730 65.61 -5.79 -42.84
N ASP A 731 65.75 -4.90 -41.85
CA ASP A 731 66.98 -4.67 -41.08
C ASP A 731 67.06 -5.53 -39.80
N ARG A 732 66.07 -6.40 -39.58
CA ARG A 732 65.98 -7.35 -38.45
C ARG A 732 66.04 -8.78 -38.96
#